data_AF-A0A9E4M7L4-F1
#
_entry.id   AF-A0A9E4M7L4-F1
#
_cell.length_a   1.000
_cell.length_b   1.000
_cell.length_c   1.000
_cell.angle_alpha   90.00
_cell.angle_beta   90.00
_cell.angle_gamma   90.00
#
_symmetry.space_group_name_H-M   'P 1'
#
loop_
_entity.id
_entity.type
_entity.pdbx_description
1 polymer ?
#
loop_
_entity_poly.entity_id
_entity_poly.type
_entity_poly.pdbx_seq_one_letter_code
_entity_poly.pdbx_strand_id
1 'polypeptide(L)'
;MELRVEVAVARAIGPGRRTVAAILAVALIASTTVFGPVPARATNGVADHLPTATACTGAATKSAGFLDTLGLFAESSIDCLAYYGITRGTGPNIFTPASPVTRWQMALFLVRAAPLAGISLSPPVDQGFQDIGGLGSGAQGAINQLASLGVTRGTSATTFSPHALVDRSQMALFLHRFLLQAAVGPGGVSASSVRPDDTIFSDIGQVSGTANNAIRVLFEMGVTAGTSPTTYSPSSIVTRAQMAVFIARMLAHTNARPAGVTMHATADRVSSGDTLIVHVSVRDSNRRPVARGFVDIFSTPLTRPLASFDSDGRCINNVQAVFGELVCRIDRLDQRLDDRGNLLAVLQPTDHMALWAWTGSGGDTFVFGGVPTDMVRVSVWKHAVAVDVLDDLPPTALAAPMGEPIEVAIRLVDEHGQVVEDQGVRVQVSTVLEINGIRQRKVVRTYLTDEKGIVELSFTGRDPNSARAGDTVRLDLDVSAGFLDVLDRTTPGVVRHDAVEPRDAWFTWSDEAPRTATLRLAQTVPYHLLPKSAPGPTNLIRALLTDQYGTPVPDSRIEFTSDDPDGIGNTPVARLTDHRGIATLRYLWHSADADTERVTARLAGSNLAPVSVQHYWARPEPNESSGLGVVIHVADTFRNRIVVGDPAPRVISYTGRDRFSLEGRMVAPAVFEEALDAGFFERITYTGYSTDPQHTNTFELTNDAFGAG
;
A
#
# COMPACT_ATOMS: atom_id res chain seq x y z
N MET A 1 22.58 22.77 -45.38
CA MET A 1 22.73 21.33 -45.60
C MET A 1 21.64 20.67 -44.77
N GLU A 2 20.48 20.47 -45.42
CA GLU A 2 19.23 20.01 -44.82
C GLU A 2 19.19 18.48 -44.72
N LEU A 3 18.52 17.97 -43.69
CA LEU A 3 17.48 16.93 -43.73
C LEU A 3 17.04 16.65 -42.28
N ARG A 4 15.96 17.29 -41.81
CA ARG A 4 14.59 16.77 -41.65
C ARG A 4 14.50 15.45 -40.84
N VAL A 5 13.88 15.54 -39.67
CA VAL A 5 13.28 14.41 -38.96
C VAL A 5 11.77 14.65 -38.92
N GLU A 6 11.02 13.87 -39.70
CA GLU A 6 9.56 13.77 -39.60
C GLU A 6 9.20 12.71 -38.56
N VAL A 7 8.21 13.03 -37.72
CA VAL A 7 7.54 12.07 -36.82
C VAL A 7 6.24 11.66 -37.49
N ALA A 8 6.05 10.35 -37.69
CA ALA A 8 4.76 9.76 -38.01
C ALA A 8 4.54 8.48 -37.18
N VAL A 9 3.39 8.43 -36.53
CA VAL A 9 2.87 7.30 -35.75
C VAL A 9 2.01 6.43 -36.66
N ALA A 10 2.19 5.10 -36.68
CA ALA A 10 1.12 4.13 -36.93
C ALA A 10 1.50 2.65 -36.64
N ARG A 11 0.70 2.03 -35.77
CA ARG A 11 0.18 0.64 -35.71
C ARG A 11 1.01 -0.61 -36.15
N ALA A 12 1.16 -1.49 -35.15
CA ALA A 12 0.73 -2.91 -35.09
C ALA A 12 1.61 -4.06 -35.65
N ILE A 13 1.52 -5.17 -34.88
CA ILE A 13 1.73 -6.60 -35.21
C ILE A 13 3.08 -7.23 -34.79
N GLY A 14 2.99 -8.14 -33.79
CA GLY A 14 3.58 -9.49 -33.88
C GLY A 14 4.88 -9.78 -33.10
N PRO A 15 5.06 -11.01 -32.55
CA PRO A 15 5.97 -11.29 -31.44
C PRO A 15 7.28 -11.99 -31.86
N GLY A 16 8.37 -11.79 -31.11
CA GLY A 16 9.67 -12.39 -31.46
C GLY A 16 10.70 -12.38 -30.33
N ARG A 17 10.72 -13.49 -29.60
CA ARG A 17 11.71 -13.99 -28.64
C ARG A 17 13.20 -13.74 -28.98
N ARG A 18 13.99 -13.59 -27.89
CA ARG A 18 15.31 -14.23 -27.54
C ARG A 18 16.60 -13.37 -27.54
N THR A 19 17.18 -13.28 -26.32
CA THR A 19 18.61 -13.51 -25.91
C THR A 19 19.71 -12.62 -26.50
N VAL A 20 20.84 -12.26 -25.86
CA VAL A 20 21.52 -12.51 -24.55
C VAL A 20 22.79 -11.61 -24.53
N ALA A 21 23.14 -11.13 -23.32
CA ALA A 21 24.46 -10.81 -22.71
C ALA A 21 25.64 -10.16 -23.47
N ALA A 22 26.32 -9.24 -22.75
CA ALA A 22 27.75 -9.20 -22.35
C ALA A 22 28.14 -7.72 -22.09
N ILE A 23 28.35 -7.20 -20.87
CA ILE A 23 29.41 -7.38 -19.85
C ILE A 23 30.85 -7.08 -20.33
N LEU A 24 31.55 -6.25 -19.53
CA LEU A 24 32.99 -5.91 -19.40
C LEU A 24 33.48 -4.67 -20.17
N ALA A 25 34.30 -3.74 -19.64
CA ALA A 25 35.13 -3.67 -18.41
C ALA A 25 35.38 -2.18 -18.03
N VAL A 26 35.28 -1.80 -16.74
CA VAL A 26 36.35 -1.48 -15.77
C VAL A 26 37.53 -0.65 -16.30
N ALA A 27 37.69 0.56 -15.75
CA ALA A 27 38.99 1.18 -15.48
C ALA A 27 38.94 2.00 -14.19
N LEU A 28 39.64 1.50 -13.17
CA LEU A 28 39.89 2.11 -11.87
C LEU A 28 41.20 2.90 -11.97
N ILE A 29 41.19 4.19 -11.63
CA ILE A 29 42.41 4.93 -11.26
C ILE A 29 42.10 5.69 -9.98
N ALA A 30 42.70 5.22 -8.88
CA ALA A 30 42.82 5.96 -7.64
C ALA A 30 44.05 6.87 -7.75
N SER A 31 43.91 8.15 -7.40
CA SER A 31 45.02 9.01 -7.01
C SER A 31 44.48 10.09 -6.08
N THR A 32 45.01 10.09 -4.86
CA THR A 32 44.69 10.94 -3.72
C THR A 32 45.26 12.34 -3.87
N THR A 33 44.44 13.39 -3.75
CA THR A 33 44.90 14.74 -3.36
C THR A 33 43.78 15.55 -2.66
N VAL A 34 44.07 15.95 -1.42
CA VAL A 34 43.62 17.12 -0.63
C VAL A 34 42.12 17.47 -0.65
N PHE A 35 41.45 17.16 0.47
CA PHE A 35 40.18 17.77 0.88
C PHE A 35 40.36 19.28 1.10
N GLY A 36 39.93 20.08 0.14
CA GLY A 36 39.35 21.40 0.43
C GLY A 36 37.84 21.24 0.59
N PRO A 37 37.14 22.07 1.40
CA PRO A 37 35.68 22.04 1.43
C PRO A 37 35.16 22.32 0.02
N VAL A 38 34.64 21.28 -0.63
CA VAL A 38 33.86 21.43 -1.85
C VAL A 38 32.63 22.25 -1.45
N PRO A 39 32.39 23.45 -1.99
CA PRO A 39 31.12 24.13 -1.78
C PRO A 39 30.03 23.20 -2.29
N ALA A 40 29.02 22.99 -1.44
CA ALA A 40 27.87 22.13 -1.73
C ALA A 40 27.32 22.47 -3.12
N ARG A 41 27.40 21.49 -4.02
CA ARG A 41 26.73 21.49 -5.31
C ARG A 41 25.23 21.56 -5.03
N ALA A 42 24.51 22.56 -5.55
CA ALA A 42 23.06 22.50 -5.61
C ALA A 42 22.70 21.36 -6.56
N THR A 43 22.16 20.26 -6.03
CA THR A 43 22.05 19.01 -6.79
C THR A 43 20.77 18.88 -7.61
N ASN A 44 19.75 19.75 -7.50
CA ASN A 44 18.41 19.39 -8.00
C ASN A 44 17.61 20.42 -8.81
N GLY A 45 18.10 21.64 -9.06
CA GLY A 45 17.33 22.64 -9.82
C GLY A 45 15.98 23.03 -9.17
N VAL A 46 15.94 23.02 -7.83
CA VAL A 46 14.81 23.45 -7.00
C VAL A 46 15.24 24.72 -6.24
N ALA A 47 14.28 25.60 -5.94
CA ALA A 47 14.50 26.87 -5.25
C ALA A 47 14.65 26.65 -3.72
N ASP A 48 15.72 27.15 -3.10
CA ASP A 48 16.03 26.87 -1.68
C ASP A 48 15.41 27.87 -0.68
N HIS A 49 14.78 28.93 -1.15
CA HIS A 49 14.26 30.03 -0.31
C HIS A 49 12.80 30.37 -0.62
N LEU A 50 11.96 29.35 -0.81
CA LEU A 50 10.52 29.53 -1.02
C LEU A 50 9.85 30.22 0.18
N PRO A 51 8.85 31.07 -0.07
CA PRO A 51 8.11 31.70 1.02
C PRO A 51 7.15 30.70 1.68
N THR A 52 7.08 30.69 3.01
CA THR A 52 6.17 29.82 3.78
C THR A 52 4.78 30.42 4.01
N ALA A 53 4.55 31.64 3.52
CA ALA A 53 3.26 32.32 3.59
C ALA A 53 2.95 33.00 2.25
N THR A 54 1.66 33.16 1.93
CA THR A 54 1.23 33.78 0.68
C THR A 54 0.52 35.11 0.90
N ALA A 55 0.68 36.03 -0.05
CA ALA A 55 -0.13 37.25 -0.13
C ALA A 55 -1.51 36.98 -0.76
N CYS A 56 -1.68 35.85 -1.45
CA CYS A 56 -2.87 35.50 -2.23
C CYS A 56 -3.71 34.46 -1.47
N THR A 57 -4.44 34.90 -0.45
CA THR A 57 -5.33 34.07 0.37
C THR A 57 -6.68 34.77 0.63
N GLY A 58 -7.70 34.00 0.98
CA GLY A 58 -9.04 34.50 1.31
C GLY A 58 -9.69 35.35 0.24
N ALA A 59 -10.02 36.60 0.57
CA ALA A 59 -10.63 37.52 -0.40
C ALA A 59 -9.74 37.80 -1.62
N ALA A 60 -8.42 37.65 -1.51
CA ALA A 60 -7.50 37.81 -2.62
C ALA A 60 -7.52 36.64 -3.62
N THR A 61 -8.16 35.52 -3.31
CA THR A 61 -8.35 34.41 -4.26
C THR A 61 -9.74 34.41 -4.89
N LYS A 62 -10.60 35.35 -4.52
CA LYS A 62 -11.91 35.50 -5.15
C LYS A 62 -11.76 36.03 -6.57
N SER A 63 -12.53 35.48 -7.49
CA SER A 63 -12.53 35.90 -8.89
C SER A 63 -12.74 37.41 -9.02
N ALA A 64 -11.87 38.05 -9.79
CA ALA A 64 -11.98 39.46 -10.15
C ALA A 64 -12.97 39.72 -11.30
N GLY A 65 -13.62 38.68 -11.85
CA GLY A 65 -14.64 38.78 -12.88
C GLY A 65 -14.11 38.89 -14.32
N PHE A 66 -12.83 38.60 -14.56
CA PHE A 66 -12.26 38.58 -15.91
C PHE A 66 -12.57 37.27 -16.63
N LEU A 67 -13.42 37.33 -17.66
CA LEU A 67 -13.90 36.14 -18.38
C LEU A 67 -12.83 35.48 -19.22
N ASP A 68 -11.85 36.24 -19.70
CA ASP A 68 -10.72 35.76 -20.51
C ASP A 68 -9.57 35.19 -19.67
N THR A 69 -9.77 35.00 -18.36
CA THR A 69 -8.76 34.42 -17.45
C THR A 69 -9.14 33.06 -16.87
N LEU A 70 -10.39 32.63 -17.07
CA LEU A 70 -10.92 31.38 -16.54
C LEU A 70 -10.11 30.17 -17.02
N GLY A 71 -9.64 29.34 -16.08
CA GLY A 71 -8.87 28.14 -16.34
C GLY A 71 -7.41 28.39 -16.73
N LEU A 72 -6.91 29.63 -16.67
CA LEU A 72 -5.51 29.93 -16.93
C LEU A 72 -4.62 29.62 -15.73
N PHE A 73 -3.38 29.21 -15.99
CA PHE A 73 -2.36 28.99 -14.94
C PHE A 73 -2.11 30.22 -14.05
N ALA A 74 -2.43 31.42 -14.54
CA ALA A 74 -2.22 32.69 -13.85
C ALA A 74 -3.49 33.26 -13.21
N GLU A 75 -4.65 32.59 -13.32
CA GLU A 75 -5.96 33.09 -12.87
C GLU A 75 -5.91 33.58 -11.42
N SER A 76 -5.47 32.72 -10.49
CA SER A 76 -5.37 33.05 -9.07
C SER A 76 -4.40 34.22 -8.79
N SER A 77 -3.33 34.34 -9.56
CA SER A 77 -2.39 35.46 -9.45
C SER A 77 -3.02 36.75 -9.97
N ILE A 78 -3.75 36.69 -11.09
CA ILE A 78 -4.45 37.83 -11.67
C ILE A 78 -5.53 38.34 -10.70
N ASP A 79 -6.32 37.45 -10.13
CA ASP A 79 -7.35 37.76 -9.14
C ASP A 79 -6.74 38.41 -7.89
N CYS A 80 -5.64 37.85 -7.40
CA CYS A 80 -4.88 38.41 -6.27
C CYS A 80 -4.38 39.83 -6.56
N LEU A 81 -3.75 40.06 -7.70
CA LEU A 81 -3.29 41.40 -8.08
C LEU A 81 -4.45 42.38 -8.28
N ALA A 82 -5.59 41.92 -8.77
CA ALA A 82 -6.78 42.74 -8.97
C ALA A 82 -7.41 43.11 -7.62
N TYR A 83 -7.49 42.17 -6.69
CA TYR A 83 -7.88 42.41 -5.30
C TYR A 83 -7.00 43.47 -4.65
N TYR A 84 -5.68 43.40 -4.85
CA TYR A 84 -4.74 44.42 -4.38
C TYR A 84 -4.81 45.76 -5.13
N GLY A 85 -5.57 45.82 -6.24
CA GLY A 85 -5.65 47.00 -7.11
C GLY A 85 -4.36 47.27 -7.88
N ILE A 86 -3.43 46.32 -7.91
CA ILE A 86 -2.16 46.40 -8.63
C ILE A 86 -2.46 46.38 -10.13
N THR A 87 -3.22 45.39 -10.56
CA THR A 87 -3.65 45.25 -11.95
C THR A 87 -5.09 45.70 -12.15
N ARG A 88 -5.39 46.05 -13.40
CA ARG A 88 -6.72 46.38 -13.89
C ARG A 88 -6.91 45.70 -15.25
N GLY A 89 -8.15 45.37 -15.57
CA GLY A 89 -8.53 44.92 -16.92
C GLY A 89 -8.25 45.98 -17.98
N THR A 90 -8.23 45.56 -19.23
CA THR A 90 -8.15 46.46 -20.39
C THR A 90 -9.53 46.88 -20.91
N GLY A 91 -10.59 46.26 -20.40
CA GLY A 91 -11.98 46.63 -20.61
C GLY A 91 -12.90 45.96 -19.59
N PRO A 92 -14.23 46.14 -19.71
CA PRO A 92 -15.20 45.44 -18.87
C PRO A 92 -14.99 43.92 -18.96
N ASN A 93 -14.74 43.27 -17.81
CA ASN A 93 -14.54 41.82 -17.69
C ASN A 93 -13.42 41.21 -18.58
N ILE A 94 -12.49 42.03 -19.10
CA ILE A 94 -11.40 41.59 -19.99
C ILE A 94 -10.04 41.99 -19.40
N PHE A 95 -9.13 41.02 -19.25
CA PHE A 95 -7.80 41.21 -18.72
C PHE A 95 -6.68 41.30 -19.78
N THR A 96 -6.86 40.65 -20.94
CA THR A 96 -5.87 40.43 -22.01
C THR A 96 -4.59 39.70 -21.55
N PRO A 97 -4.68 38.45 -21.05
CA PRO A 97 -3.55 37.75 -20.42
C PRO A 97 -2.35 37.50 -21.35
N ALA A 98 -2.58 37.33 -22.65
CA ALA A 98 -1.53 37.06 -23.64
C ALA A 98 -0.80 38.33 -24.11
N SER A 99 -1.32 39.53 -23.83
CA SER A 99 -0.69 40.76 -24.31
C SER A 99 0.66 41.01 -23.62
N PRO A 100 1.67 41.49 -24.37
CA PRO A 100 2.98 41.79 -23.80
C PRO A 100 2.91 43.03 -22.90
N VAL A 101 3.77 43.07 -21.88
CA VAL A 101 3.85 44.20 -20.94
C VAL A 101 4.91 45.21 -21.41
N THR A 102 4.54 46.48 -21.49
CA THR A 102 5.46 47.60 -21.74
C THR A 102 6.11 48.09 -20.45
N ARG A 103 7.26 48.76 -20.55
CA ARG A 103 8.00 49.27 -19.39
C ARG A 103 7.21 50.28 -18.56
N TRP A 104 6.41 51.16 -19.18
CA TRP A 104 5.55 52.09 -18.42
C TRP A 104 4.42 51.37 -17.68
N GLN A 105 3.84 50.31 -18.26
CA GLN A 105 2.85 49.48 -17.58
C GLN A 105 3.46 48.77 -16.38
N MET A 106 4.69 48.25 -16.52
CA MET A 106 5.40 47.64 -15.41
C MET A 106 5.63 48.61 -14.25
N ALA A 107 6.01 49.87 -14.55
CA ALA A 107 6.13 50.91 -13.54
C ALA A 107 4.82 51.15 -12.78
N LEU A 108 3.67 51.15 -13.48
CA LEU A 108 2.36 51.27 -12.82
C LEU A 108 2.02 50.09 -11.92
N PHE A 109 2.38 48.86 -12.29
CA PHE A 109 2.14 47.71 -11.42
C PHE A 109 3.00 47.79 -10.15
N LEU A 110 4.29 48.09 -10.28
CA LEU A 110 5.21 48.15 -9.15
C LEU A 110 4.91 49.33 -8.21
N VAL A 111 4.56 50.50 -8.73
CA VAL A 111 4.21 51.64 -7.86
C VAL A 111 2.95 51.36 -7.03
N ARG A 112 2.01 50.57 -7.55
CA ARG A 112 0.81 50.14 -6.79
C ARG A 112 1.12 49.05 -5.79
N ALA A 113 2.10 48.19 -6.08
CA ALA A 113 2.58 47.16 -5.16
C ALA A 113 3.40 47.74 -4.00
N ALA A 114 4.14 48.85 -4.22
CA ALA A 114 5.08 49.42 -3.26
C ALA A 114 4.51 49.65 -1.85
N PRO A 115 3.35 50.32 -1.66
CA PRO A 115 2.79 50.52 -0.32
C PRO A 115 2.45 49.22 0.41
N LEU A 116 1.98 48.20 -0.33
CA LEU A 116 1.66 46.88 0.23
C LEU A 116 2.91 46.14 0.69
N ALA A 117 4.03 46.35 0.00
CA ALA A 117 5.34 45.80 0.34
C ALA A 117 6.09 46.60 1.43
N GLY A 118 5.47 47.63 1.99
CA GLY A 118 6.08 48.51 3.00
C GLY A 118 7.09 49.51 2.44
N ILE A 119 7.04 49.78 1.13
CA ILE A 119 7.89 50.78 0.47
C ILE A 119 7.20 52.14 0.51
N SER A 120 7.85 53.11 1.14
CA SER A 120 7.40 54.51 1.16
C SER A 120 7.70 55.19 -0.18
N LEU A 121 6.65 55.71 -0.83
CA LEU A 121 6.78 56.45 -2.08
C LEU A 121 6.79 57.96 -1.81
N SER A 122 7.89 58.62 -2.16
CA SER A 122 7.97 60.09 -2.19
C SER A 122 7.12 60.67 -3.33
N PRO A 123 6.76 61.97 -3.28
CA PRO A 123 6.18 62.65 -4.42
C PRO A 123 7.07 62.50 -5.67
N PRO A 124 6.49 62.42 -6.89
CA PRO A 124 7.27 62.26 -8.10
C PRO A 124 8.18 63.47 -8.34
N VAL A 125 9.48 63.22 -8.43
CA VAL A 125 10.51 64.20 -8.81
C VAL A 125 11.03 63.81 -10.18
N ASP A 126 11.13 64.78 -11.10
CA ASP A 126 11.67 64.53 -12.45
C ASP A 126 13.06 63.90 -12.38
N GLN A 127 13.23 62.78 -13.09
CA GLN A 127 14.48 62.02 -13.14
C GLN A 127 15.27 62.32 -14.44
N GLY A 128 14.83 63.29 -15.25
CA GLY A 128 15.53 63.73 -16.46
C GLY A 128 15.21 62.92 -17.71
N PHE A 129 14.18 62.07 -17.68
CA PHE A 129 13.75 61.30 -18.85
C PHE A 129 12.96 62.18 -19.82
N GLN A 130 13.47 62.33 -21.03
CA GLN A 130 12.89 63.23 -22.05
C GLN A 130 11.74 62.58 -22.85
N ASP A 131 11.60 61.26 -22.79
CA ASP A 131 10.68 60.47 -23.62
C ASP A 131 9.41 59.99 -22.89
N ILE A 132 9.16 60.48 -21.67
CA ILE A 132 7.96 60.12 -20.89
C ILE A 132 6.83 61.16 -20.98
N GLY A 133 7.08 62.34 -21.57
CA GLY A 133 6.13 63.45 -21.61
C GLY A 133 4.82 63.16 -22.35
N GLY A 134 4.83 62.19 -23.28
CA GLY A 134 3.63 61.73 -24.00
C GLY A 134 2.73 60.77 -23.21
N LEU A 135 3.16 60.33 -22.02
CA LEU A 135 2.37 59.44 -21.15
C LEU A 135 1.41 60.25 -20.26
N GLY A 136 0.38 59.61 -19.72
CA GLY A 136 -0.45 60.22 -18.67
C GLY A 136 0.35 60.50 -17.39
N SER A 137 -0.04 61.52 -16.62
CA SER A 137 0.65 61.97 -15.40
C SER A 137 0.88 60.85 -14.38
N GLY A 138 -0.06 59.90 -14.25
CA GLY A 138 0.10 58.74 -13.37
C GLY A 138 1.24 57.80 -13.79
N ALA A 139 1.44 57.58 -15.10
CA ALA A 139 2.54 56.75 -15.59
C ALA A 139 3.89 57.48 -15.49
N GLN A 140 3.93 58.78 -15.80
CA GLN A 140 5.11 59.61 -15.57
C GLN A 140 5.52 59.62 -14.10
N GLY A 141 4.55 59.83 -13.21
CA GLY A 141 4.77 59.80 -11.76
C GLY A 141 5.30 58.46 -11.28
N ALA A 142 4.71 57.35 -11.73
CA ALA A 142 5.16 56.00 -11.39
C ALA A 142 6.61 55.74 -11.82
N ILE A 143 6.97 56.14 -13.05
CA ILE A 143 8.34 56.01 -13.57
C ILE A 143 9.31 56.80 -12.68
N ASN A 144 9.00 58.07 -12.42
CA ASN A 144 9.86 58.96 -11.64
C ASN A 144 10.03 58.49 -10.19
N GLN A 145 8.94 58.07 -9.53
CA GLN A 145 8.99 57.54 -8.16
C GLN A 145 9.86 56.28 -8.08
N LEU A 146 9.65 55.31 -8.96
CA LEU A 146 10.43 54.07 -8.95
C LEU A 146 11.89 54.28 -9.35
N ALA A 147 12.18 55.26 -10.20
CA ALA A 147 13.54 55.61 -10.57
C ALA A 147 14.27 56.28 -9.41
N SER A 148 13.60 57.13 -8.63
CA SER A 148 14.17 57.72 -7.41
C SER A 148 14.54 56.66 -6.34
N LEU A 149 13.82 55.53 -6.31
CA LEU A 149 14.12 54.37 -5.48
C LEU A 149 15.15 53.41 -6.10
N GLY A 150 15.62 53.70 -7.31
CA GLY A 150 16.52 52.83 -8.06
C GLY A 150 15.89 51.50 -8.53
N VAL A 151 14.58 51.32 -8.39
CA VAL A 151 13.85 50.11 -8.82
C VAL A 151 13.85 50.02 -10.34
N THR A 152 13.55 51.13 -11.01
CA THR A 152 13.65 51.24 -12.47
C THR A 152 14.82 52.12 -12.89
N ARG A 153 15.32 51.90 -14.10
CA ARG A 153 16.39 52.69 -14.73
C ARG A 153 16.06 52.89 -16.20
N GLY A 154 16.49 54.02 -16.76
CA GLY A 154 16.39 54.29 -18.19
C GLY A 154 17.27 53.36 -19.03
N THR A 155 17.00 53.30 -20.33
CA THR A 155 17.86 52.68 -21.34
C THR A 155 19.07 53.56 -21.67
N SER A 156 18.98 54.86 -21.34
CA SER A 156 20.09 55.80 -21.27
C SER A 156 19.91 56.71 -20.04
N ALA A 157 20.82 57.67 -19.84
CA ALA A 157 20.68 58.68 -18.79
C ALA A 157 19.44 59.58 -18.96
N THR A 158 18.98 59.80 -20.20
CA THR A 158 17.87 60.72 -20.52
C THR A 158 16.69 60.04 -21.21
N THR A 159 16.73 58.71 -21.38
CA THR A 159 15.71 57.94 -22.11
C THR A 159 15.24 56.77 -21.28
N PHE A 160 13.93 56.67 -21.05
CA PHE A 160 13.29 55.58 -20.31
C PHE A 160 12.86 54.40 -21.20
N SER A 161 12.51 54.69 -22.45
CA SER A 161 11.89 53.80 -23.44
C SER A 161 10.57 53.20 -22.94
N PRO A 162 9.53 54.02 -22.66
CA PRO A 162 8.32 53.56 -22.00
C PRO A 162 7.56 52.48 -22.77
N HIS A 163 7.50 52.60 -24.10
CA HIS A 163 6.75 51.68 -24.97
C HIS A 163 7.53 50.41 -25.35
N ALA A 164 8.80 50.27 -24.94
CA ALA A 164 9.53 49.04 -25.16
C ALA A 164 8.95 47.91 -24.31
N LEU A 165 8.94 46.70 -24.88
CA LEU A 165 8.44 45.51 -24.22
C LEU A 165 9.43 45.03 -23.16
N VAL A 166 8.91 44.49 -22.06
CA VAL A 166 9.71 43.95 -20.97
C VAL A 166 10.05 42.50 -21.29
N ASP A 167 11.34 42.21 -21.46
CA ASP A 167 11.85 40.84 -21.50
C ASP A 167 12.02 40.25 -20.08
N ARG A 168 12.22 38.93 -19.99
CA ARG A 168 12.34 38.21 -18.72
C ARG A 168 13.56 38.62 -17.89
N SER A 169 14.64 39.08 -18.52
CA SER A 169 15.82 39.58 -17.80
C SER A 169 15.57 40.96 -17.18
N GLN A 170 14.85 41.84 -17.88
CA GLN A 170 14.42 43.13 -17.37
C GLN A 170 13.37 42.97 -16.27
N MET A 171 12.44 42.03 -16.41
CA MET A 171 11.50 41.67 -15.34
C MET A 171 12.25 41.28 -14.07
N ALA A 172 13.25 40.39 -14.18
CA ALA A 172 14.07 39.99 -13.03
C ALA A 172 14.78 41.18 -12.38
N LEU A 173 15.36 42.09 -13.17
CA LEU A 173 15.99 43.29 -12.64
C LEU A 173 15.01 44.18 -11.87
N PHE A 174 13.79 44.39 -12.37
CA PHE A 174 12.79 45.20 -11.69
C PHE A 174 12.38 44.58 -10.36
N LEU A 175 12.05 43.29 -10.34
CA LEU A 175 11.56 42.61 -9.14
C LEU A 175 12.65 42.46 -8.09
N HIS A 176 13.88 42.13 -8.50
CA HIS A 176 15.01 42.03 -7.58
C HIS A 176 15.29 43.38 -6.91
N ARG A 177 15.35 44.47 -7.67
CA ARG A 177 15.55 45.82 -7.11
C ARG A 177 14.37 46.26 -6.24
N PHE A 178 13.14 45.90 -6.61
CA PHE A 178 11.97 46.15 -5.78
C PHE A 178 12.08 45.43 -4.43
N LEU A 179 12.45 44.16 -4.43
CA LEU A 179 12.63 43.36 -3.20
C LEU A 179 13.77 43.88 -2.32
N LEU A 180 14.82 44.47 -2.90
CA LEU A 180 15.88 45.15 -2.14
C LEU A 180 15.38 46.42 -1.42
N GLN A 181 14.25 47.01 -1.85
CA GLN A 181 13.61 48.14 -1.17
C GLN A 181 12.48 47.70 -0.22
N ALA A 182 11.92 46.51 -0.43
CA ALA A 182 10.78 46.01 0.33
C ALA A 182 11.17 45.58 1.75
N ALA A 183 10.26 45.78 2.70
CA ALA A 183 10.40 45.17 4.01
C ALA A 183 10.02 43.68 3.93
N VAL A 184 10.90 42.81 4.44
CA VAL A 184 10.63 41.36 4.54
C VAL A 184 9.35 41.15 5.35
N GLY A 185 8.45 40.36 4.77
CA GLY A 185 7.20 39.99 5.43
C GLY A 185 7.24 38.61 6.05
N PRO A 186 6.13 38.19 6.69
CA PRO A 186 6.04 36.88 7.33
C PRO A 186 6.27 35.74 6.35
N GLY A 187 7.06 34.73 6.72
CA GLY A 187 7.42 33.62 5.86
C GLY A 187 8.29 33.96 4.64
N GLY A 188 8.72 35.22 4.50
CA GLY A 188 9.58 35.69 3.41
C GLY A 188 11.07 35.67 3.76
N VAL A 189 11.90 36.01 2.77
CA VAL A 189 13.35 36.20 2.94
C VAL A 189 13.78 37.52 2.29
N SER A 190 14.90 38.09 2.77
CA SER A 190 15.47 39.27 2.11
C SER A 190 16.21 38.88 0.83
N ALA A 191 15.96 39.58 -0.27
CA ALA A 191 16.74 39.40 -1.50
C ALA A 191 18.25 39.64 -1.30
N SER A 192 18.64 40.43 -0.29
CA SER A 192 20.04 40.70 0.02
C SER A 192 20.74 39.55 0.76
N SER A 193 20.00 38.62 1.37
CA SER A 193 20.54 37.48 2.13
C SER A 193 20.57 36.18 1.31
N VAL A 194 19.95 36.16 0.13
CA VAL A 194 19.90 34.99 -0.74
C VAL A 194 21.25 34.84 -1.45
N ARG A 195 21.87 33.67 -1.29
CA ARG A 195 23.09 33.31 -2.00
C ARG A 195 22.71 32.49 -3.24
N PRO A 196 22.89 33.03 -4.45
CA PRO A 196 22.49 32.31 -5.66
C PRO A 196 23.44 31.14 -5.96
N ASP A 197 22.96 30.02 -6.52
CA ASP A 197 23.82 28.96 -7.07
C ASP A 197 24.29 29.26 -8.50
N ASP A 198 25.58 29.05 -8.79
CA ASP A 198 26.24 29.47 -10.04
C ASP A 198 25.86 28.62 -11.27
N THR A 199 25.09 27.53 -11.12
CA THR A 199 25.01 26.49 -12.16
C THR A 199 23.63 26.13 -12.72
N ILE A 200 22.56 26.84 -12.35
CA ILE A 200 21.18 26.43 -12.68
C ILE A 200 20.80 26.60 -14.16
N PHE A 201 21.06 27.78 -14.75
CA PHE A 201 20.64 28.09 -16.12
C PHE A 201 21.84 28.28 -17.04
N SER A 202 21.81 27.59 -18.19
CA SER A 202 22.91 27.61 -19.16
C SER A 202 22.93 28.84 -20.08
N ASP A 203 21.79 29.53 -20.22
CA ASP A 203 21.58 30.61 -21.20
C ASP A 203 21.65 32.03 -20.60
N ILE A 204 21.92 32.16 -19.30
CA ILE A 204 22.03 33.46 -18.61
C ILE A 204 23.44 34.06 -18.65
N GLY A 205 24.40 33.39 -19.28
CA GLY A 205 25.76 33.93 -19.49
C GLY A 205 25.81 35.11 -20.46
N GLN A 206 24.77 35.30 -21.28
CA GLN A 206 24.70 36.36 -22.30
C GLN A 206 24.07 37.67 -21.78
N VAL A 207 23.53 37.70 -20.56
CA VAL A 207 22.98 38.91 -19.95
C VAL A 207 24.03 39.61 -19.07
N SER A 208 23.80 40.87 -18.70
CA SER A 208 24.69 41.59 -17.76
C SER A 208 24.84 40.83 -16.43
N GLY A 209 25.98 40.97 -15.75
CA GLY A 209 26.21 40.33 -14.44
C GLY A 209 25.14 40.66 -13.41
N THR A 210 24.60 41.90 -13.42
CA THR A 210 23.49 42.28 -12.53
C THR A 210 22.17 41.57 -12.87
N ALA A 211 21.90 41.33 -14.14
CA ALA A 211 20.71 40.57 -14.58
C ALA A 211 20.87 39.09 -14.26
N ASN A 212 22.06 38.52 -14.49
CA ASN A 212 22.39 37.15 -14.12
C ASN A 212 22.16 36.90 -12.62
N ASN A 213 22.71 37.78 -11.76
CA ASN A 213 22.51 37.70 -10.32
C ASN A 213 21.03 37.82 -9.92
N ALA A 214 20.32 38.80 -10.50
CA ALA A 214 18.89 38.99 -10.22
C ALA A 214 18.05 37.76 -10.59
N ILE A 215 18.32 37.14 -11.74
CA ILE A 215 17.64 35.93 -12.19
C ILE A 215 17.83 34.79 -11.19
N ARG A 216 19.07 34.57 -10.75
CA ARG A 216 19.40 33.48 -9.83
C ARG A 216 18.81 33.71 -8.44
N VAL A 217 18.94 34.91 -7.88
CA VAL A 217 18.33 35.26 -6.59
C VAL A 217 16.81 35.05 -6.63
N LEU A 218 16.14 35.54 -7.67
CA LEU A 218 14.70 35.37 -7.80
C LEU A 218 14.29 33.93 -8.07
N PHE A 219 15.16 33.11 -8.66
CA PHE A 219 14.92 31.68 -8.81
C PHE A 219 14.97 30.99 -7.45
N GLU A 220 15.98 31.25 -6.62
CA GLU A 220 16.07 30.69 -5.27
C GLU A 220 14.89 31.10 -4.39
N MET A 221 14.38 32.31 -4.57
CA MET A 221 13.17 32.79 -3.89
C MET A 221 11.88 32.16 -4.45
N GLY A 222 11.95 31.41 -5.55
CA GLY A 222 10.78 30.88 -6.27
C GLY A 222 9.95 31.93 -7.00
N VAL A 223 10.40 33.19 -7.05
CA VAL A 223 9.73 34.29 -7.77
C VAL A 223 9.72 34.03 -9.26
N THR A 224 10.80 33.45 -9.80
CA THR A 224 10.90 33.04 -11.20
C THR A 224 11.20 31.55 -11.35
N ALA A 225 10.78 30.98 -12.48
CA ALA A 225 11.17 29.65 -12.94
C ALA A 225 11.74 29.73 -14.36
N GLY A 226 12.49 28.71 -14.78
CA GLY A 226 12.94 28.56 -16.16
C GLY A 226 11.80 28.20 -17.12
N THR A 227 12.06 28.32 -18.42
CA THR A 227 11.20 27.75 -19.48
C THR A 227 11.47 26.26 -19.68
N SER A 228 12.61 25.79 -19.17
CA SER A 228 12.97 24.39 -18.95
C SER A 228 13.76 24.28 -17.64
N PRO A 229 14.11 23.07 -17.17
CA PRO A 229 14.96 22.90 -15.98
C PRO A 229 16.34 23.59 -16.07
N THR A 230 16.87 23.81 -17.29
CA THR A 230 18.22 24.35 -17.51
C THR A 230 18.27 25.60 -18.39
N THR A 231 17.10 26.15 -18.74
CA THR A 231 16.96 27.31 -19.64
C THR A 231 16.03 28.35 -19.03
N TYR A 232 16.48 29.60 -18.92
CA TYR A 232 15.71 30.71 -18.39
C TYR A 232 14.94 31.51 -19.47
N SER A 233 15.48 31.57 -20.68
CA SER A 233 15.03 32.38 -21.82
C SER A 233 14.99 33.89 -21.53
N PRO A 234 16.13 34.53 -21.23
CA PRO A 234 16.18 35.92 -20.76
C PRO A 234 15.59 36.95 -21.74
N SER A 235 15.67 36.70 -23.04
CA SER A 235 15.17 37.61 -24.10
C SER A 235 13.69 37.43 -24.44
N SER A 236 13.00 36.45 -23.85
CA SER A 236 11.58 36.25 -24.14
C SER A 236 10.74 37.36 -23.52
N ILE A 237 9.74 37.83 -24.27
CA ILE A 237 8.83 38.89 -23.83
C ILE A 237 7.86 38.37 -22.77
N VAL A 238 7.65 39.17 -21.72
CA VAL A 238 6.74 38.82 -20.62
C VAL A 238 5.31 39.22 -20.96
N THR A 239 4.39 38.26 -20.88
CA THR A 239 2.95 38.50 -21.03
C THR A 239 2.34 39.04 -19.73
N ARG A 240 1.15 39.63 -19.80
CA ARG A 240 0.40 40.10 -18.62
C ARG A 240 0.10 38.98 -17.62
N ALA A 241 -0.20 37.77 -18.11
CA ALA A 241 -0.40 36.59 -17.25
C ALA A 241 0.88 36.21 -16.49
N GLN A 242 2.03 36.16 -17.19
CA GLN A 242 3.31 35.87 -16.55
C GLN A 242 3.71 36.96 -15.54
N MET A 243 3.50 38.24 -15.89
CA MET A 243 3.72 39.37 -14.99
C MET A 243 2.92 39.22 -13.70
N ALA A 244 1.66 38.79 -13.78
CA ALA A 244 0.83 38.58 -12.60
C ALA A 244 1.42 37.51 -11.66
N VAL A 245 1.86 36.38 -12.21
CA VAL A 245 2.52 35.31 -11.45
C VAL A 245 3.80 35.81 -10.79
N PHE A 246 4.64 36.54 -11.53
CA PHE A 246 5.87 37.11 -10.99
C PHE A 246 5.63 38.04 -9.80
N ILE A 247 4.70 38.99 -9.93
CA ILE A 247 4.39 39.92 -8.85
C ILE A 247 3.72 39.20 -7.67
N ALA A 248 2.79 38.26 -7.91
CA ALA A 248 2.14 37.51 -6.84
C ALA A 248 3.17 36.75 -5.98
N ARG A 249 4.13 36.08 -6.61
CA ARG A 249 5.22 35.37 -5.93
C ARG A 249 6.17 36.34 -5.23
N MET A 250 6.51 37.47 -5.87
CA MET A 250 7.30 38.52 -5.23
C MET A 250 6.63 39.03 -3.95
N LEU A 251 5.31 39.27 -3.97
CA LEU A 251 4.56 39.79 -2.83
C LEU A 251 4.56 38.84 -1.62
N ALA A 252 4.69 37.52 -1.84
CA ALA A 252 4.76 36.52 -0.77
C ALA A 252 5.94 36.76 0.18
N HIS A 253 7.07 37.30 -0.33
CA HIS A 253 8.23 37.67 0.51
C HIS A 253 8.09 39.02 1.22
N THR A 254 7.02 39.77 0.96
CA THR A 254 6.79 41.12 1.49
C THR A 254 5.67 41.13 2.52
N ASN A 255 5.42 42.30 3.11
CA ASN A 255 4.34 42.52 4.09
C ASN A 255 2.91 42.56 3.50
N ALA A 256 2.76 42.35 2.19
CA ALA A 256 1.46 42.37 1.52
C ALA A 256 0.57 41.22 1.99
N ARG A 257 -0.55 41.55 2.64
CA ARG A 257 -1.56 40.60 3.12
C ARG A 257 -2.96 41.16 2.90
N PRO A 258 -3.99 40.33 2.73
CA PRO A 258 -5.36 40.81 2.55
C PRO A 258 -5.87 41.47 3.83
N ALA A 259 -6.91 42.29 3.72
CA ALA A 259 -7.64 42.82 4.86
C ALA A 259 -8.14 41.68 5.78
N GLY A 260 -8.17 41.94 7.09
CA GLY A 260 -8.53 40.96 8.11
C GLY A 260 -7.32 40.23 8.71
N VAL A 261 -7.59 39.05 9.27
CA VAL A 261 -6.58 38.18 9.90
C VAL A 261 -6.18 37.09 8.90
N THR A 262 -4.88 36.90 8.73
CA THR A 262 -4.31 35.77 7.99
C THR A 262 -3.32 35.01 8.85
N MET A 263 -3.40 33.68 8.84
CA MET A 263 -2.50 32.76 9.50
C MET A 263 -1.89 31.80 8.47
N HIS A 264 -0.60 31.55 8.57
CA HIS A 264 0.12 30.54 7.78
C HIS A 264 1.07 29.78 8.69
N ALA A 265 1.13 28.47 8.51
CA ALA A 265 2.09 27.60 9.19
C ALA A 265 3.26 27.30 8.24
N THR A 266 4.47 27.13 8.77
CA THR A 266 5.64 26.74 7.96
C THR A 266 5.51 25.35 7.37
N ALA A 267 4.66 24.50 7.96
CA ALA A 267 4.28 23.20 7.44
C ALA A 267 2.85 22.88 7.88
N ASP A 268 2.13 22.13 7.05
CA ASP A 268 0.84 21.52 7.38
C ASP A 268 0.98 20.15 8.06
N ARG A 269 2.21 19.59 8.05
CA ARG A 269 2.60 18.34 8.71
C ARG A 269 3.90 18.53 9.46
N VAL A 270 3.92 18.13 10.73
CA VAL A 270 5.12 18.18 11.60
C VAL A 270 5.19 16.93 12.46
N SER A 271 6.37 16.59 12.95
CA SER A 271 6.51 15.51 13.92
C SER A 271 6.12 15.98 15.33
N SER A 272 5.73 15.05 16.19
CA SER A 272 5.33 15.34 17.57
C SER A 272 6.49 15.97 18.32
N GLY A 273 6.27 17.19 18.83
CA GLY A 273 7.29 17.95 19.56
C GLY A 273 8.26 18.74 18.67
N ASP A 274 8.20 18.59 17.34
CA ASP A 274 8.99 19.41 16.43
C ASP A 274 8.54 20.86 16.44
N THR A 275 9.47 21.75 16.08
CA THR A 275 9.18 23.18 16.01
C THR A 275 8.29 23.49 14.80
N LEU A 276 7.11 24.02 15.08
CA LEU A 276 6.22 24.63 14.11
C LEU A 276 6.25 26.14 14.26
N ILE A 277 6.50 26.87 13.17
CA ILE A 277 6.38 28.32 13.15
C ILE A 277 5.06 28.71 12.49
N VAL A 278 4.33 29.60 13.14
CA VAL A 278 3.07 30.15 12.65
C VAL A 278 3.19 31.65 12.50
N HIS A 279 2.90 32.13 11.30
CA HIS A 279 2.88 33.53 10.94
C HIS A 279 1.44 34.05 10.96
N VAL A 280 1.17 35.05 11.79
CA VAL A 280 -0.10 35.77 11.80
C VAL A 280 0.10 37.18 11.27
N SER A 281 -0.85 37.68 10.50
CA SER A 281 -0.86 39.06 9.99
C SER A 281 -2.25 39.65 10.08
N VAL A 282 -2.33 40.89 10.52
CA VAL A 282 -3.60 41.61 10.67
C VAL A 282 -3.55 42.90 9.88
N ARG A 283 -4.55 43.12 9.02
CA ARG A 283 -4.67 44.28 8.16
C ARG A 283 -6.06 44.91 8.28
N ASP A 284 -6.12 46.23 8.23
CA ASP A 284 -7.41 46.95 8.17
C ASP A 284 -8.11 46.77 6.81
N SER A 285 -9.28 47.37 6.65
CA SER A 285 -10.05 47.33 5.39
C SER A 285 -9.31 47.96 4.20
N ASN A 286 -8.33 48.82 4.45
CA ASN A 286 -7.48 49.43 3.44
C ASN A 286 -6.18 48.64 3.19
N ARG A 287 -6.03 47.48 3.83
CA ARG A 287 -4.86 46.58 3.80
C ARG A 287 -3.62 47.19 4.46
N ARG A 288 -3.80 48.15 5.37
CA ARG A 288 -2.70 48.71 6.17
C ARG A 288 -2.44 47.83 7.39
N PRO A 289 -1.19 47.73 7.85
CA PRO A 289 -0.84 47.06 9.11
C PRO A 289 -1.65 47.56 10.31
N VAL A 290 -2.23 46.63 11.07
CA VAL A 290 -2.75 46.93 12.42
C VAL A 290 -1.58 46.81 13.40
N ALA A 291 -0.82 47.90 13.54
CA ALA A 291 0.39 47.92 14.35
C ALA A 291 0.07 47.78 15.85
N ARG A 292 0.86 46.97 16.57
CA ARG A 292 0.80 46.82 18.04
C ARG A 292 -0.55 46.41 18.63
N GLY A 293 -1.45 45.87 17.81
CA GLY A 293 -2.69 45.23 18.25
C GLY A 293 -2.41 43.89 18.96
N PHE A 294 -3.44 43.31 19.57
CA PHE A 294 -3.37 42.01 20.21
C PHE A 294 -4.09 40.96 19.37
N VAL A 295 -3.62 39.73 19.43
CA VAL A 295 -4.21 38.57 18.78
C VAL A 295 -4.18 37.39 19.76
N ASP A 296 -5.34 36.78 19.95
CA ASP A 296 -5.49 35.56 20.72
C ASP A 296 -5.24 34.36 19.78
N ILE A 297 -4.49 33.36 20.26
CA ILE A 297 -4.22 32.14 19.52
C ILE A 297 -4.64 30.96 20.37
N PHE A 298 -5.51 30.14 19.82
CA PHE A 298 -6.01 28.93 20.47
C PHE A 298 -6.08 27.76 19.51
N SER A 299 -6.19 26.55 20.05
CA SER A 299 -6.23 25.32 19.28
C SER A 299 -7.49 24.51 19.55
N THR A 300 -7.87 23.72 18.54
CA THR A 300 -8.95 22.72 18.61
C THR A 300 -8.46 21.40 18.03
N PRO A 301 -9.03 20.26 18.44
CA PRO A 301 -8.73 18.99 17.78
C PRO A 301 -9.10 19.05 16.29
N LEU A 302 -8.28 18.48 15.40
CA LEU A 302 -8.54 18.49 13.95
C LEU A 302 -9.89 17.83 13.56
N THR A 303 -10.39 16.92 14.39
CA THR A 303 -11.69 16.23 14.22
C THR A 303 -12.88 17.15 14.47
N ARG A 304 -12.69 18.25 15.21
CA ARG A 304 -13.73 19.25 15.51
C ARG A 304 -13.13 20.66 15.42
N PRO A 305 -12.71 21.09 14.21
CA PRO A 305 -11.95 22.32 14.02
C PRO A 305 -12.78 23.58 14.32
N LEU A 306 -14.10 23.49 14.27
CA LEU A 306 -15.03 24.58 14.57
C LEU A 306 -15.55 24.52 16.02
N ALA A 307 -15.00 23.66 16.88
CA ALA A 307 -15.50 23.50 18.26
C ALA A 307 -15.38 24.76 19.12
N SER A 308 -14.52 25.70 18.70
CA SER A 308 -14.34 27.02 19.29
C SER A 308 -15.46 28.01 18.95
N PHE A 309 -16.39 27.67 18.06
CA PHE A 309 -17.46 28.57 17.62
C PHE A 309 -18.85 27.97 17.85
N ASP A 310 -19.78 28.80 18.31
CA ASP A 310 -21.20 28.44 18.36
C ASP A 310 -21.85 28.48 16.97
N SER A 311 -23.14 28.15 16.87
CA SER A 311 -23.88 28.16 15.59
C SER A 311 -23.97 29.55 14.94
N ASP A 312 -23.78 30.61 15.71
CA ASP A 312 -23.78 32.00 15.22
C ASP A 312 -22.36 32.47 14.86
N GLY A 313 -21.34 31.64 15.08
CA GLY A 313 -19.95 31.94 14.80
C GLY A 313 -19.25 32.68 15.93
N ARG A 314 -19.87 32.84 17.10
CA ARG A 314 -19.21 33.48 18.24
C ARG A 314 -18.18 32.52 18.83
N CYS A 315 -16.99 33.05 19.08
CA CYS A 315 -15.94 32.30 19.75
C CYS A 315 -16.37 32.02 21.21
N ILE A 316 -16.29 30.76 21.64
CA ILE A 316 -16.68 30.30 22.98
C ILE A 316 -15.49 29.73 23.76
N ASN A 317 -15.42 30.02 25.06
CA ASN A 317 -14.28 29.70 25.95
C ASN A 317 -14.22 28.22 26.37
N ASN A 318 -14.39 27.28 25.44
CA ASN A 318 -14.38 25.83 25.69
C ASN A 318 -13.20 25.11 25.02
N VAL A 319 -12.18 25.85 24.57
CA VAL A 319 -11.02 25.33 23.84
C VAL A 319 -9.72 25.67 24.56
N GLN A 320 -8.61 25.09 24.10
CA GLN A 320 -7.31 25.25 24.74
C GLN A 320 -6.61 26.52 24.23
N ALA A 321 -6.29 27.44 25.15
CA ALA A 321 -5.40 28.56 24.87
C ALA A 321 -4.03 28.03 24.47
N VAL A 322 -3.45 28.55 23.40
CA VAL A 322 -2.05 28.28 23.03
C VAL A 322 -1.14 29.32 23.67
N PHE A 323 -1.61 30.57 23.72
CA PHE A 323 -1.02 31.65 24.49
C PHE A 323 -2.12 32.40 25.26
N GLY A 324 -1.76 33.10 26.34
CA GLY A 324 -2.73 33.81 27.18
C GLY A 324 -3.50 32.91 28.15
N GLU A 325 -4.42 33.49 28.90
CA GLU A 325 -5.25 32.78 29.88
C GLU A 325 -6.72 32.68 29.46
N LEU A 326 -7.25 33.69 28.74
CA LEU A 326 -8.66 33.78 28.37
C LEU A 326 -8.83 33.63 26.86
N VAL A 327 -9.26 32.44 26.43
CA VAL A 327 -9.63 32.20 25.03
C VAL A 327 -10.83 33.05 24.62
N CYS A 328 -10.88 33.44 23.35
CA CYS A 328 -11.99 34.15 22.71
C CYS A 328 -12.20 35.57 23.26
N ARG A 329 -11.18 36.16 23.89
CA ARG A 329 -11.20 37.53 24.40
C ARG A 329 -9.84 38.17 24.17
N ILE A 330 -9.85 39.38 23.61
CA ILE A 330 -8.63 40.16 23.47
C ILE A 330 -8.32 40.88 24.79
N ASP A 331 -7.19 40.55 25.40
CA ASP A 331 -6.66 41.20 26.59
C ASP A 331 -5.14 41.47 26.49
N ARG A 332 -4.51 41.84 27.61
CA ARG A 332 -3.09 42.26 27.64
C ARG A 332 -2.10 41.09 27.74
N LEU A 333 -2.59 39.89 28.05
CA LEU A 333 -1.80 38.66 28.12
C LEU A 333 -1.69 37.99 26.75
N ASP A 334 -2.50 38.42 25.77
CA ASP A 334 -2.43 37.96 24.40
C ASP A 334 -1.17 38.41 23.68
N GLN A 335 -0.89 37.73 22.56
CA GLN A 335 0.26 38.03 21.74
C GLN A 335 0.09 39.38 21.05
N ARG A 336 1.13 40.20 21.12
CA ARG A 336 1.14 41.53 20.53
C ARG A 336 1.79 41.51 19.16
N LEU A 337 1.11 42.09 18.19
CA LEU A 337 1.61 42.30 16.83
C LEU A 337 2.79 43.30 16.84
N ASP A 338 3.69 43.16 15.88
CA ASP A 338 4.75 44.13 15.63
C ASP A 338 4.22 45.43 14.98
N ASP A 339 5.13 46.36 14.69
CA ASP A 339 4.81 47.64 14.03
C ASP A 339 4.32 47.46 12.57
N ARG A 340 4.48 46.25 12.01
CA ARG A 340 4.02 45.86 10.67
C ARG A 340 2.75 44.98 10.74
N GLY A 341 2.13 44.88 11.90
CA GLY A 341 0.90 44.13 12.11
C GLY A 341 1.08 42.63 11.90
N ASN A 342 2.24 42.09 12.25
CA ASN A 342 2.56 40.66 12.14
C ASN A 342 2.96 40.07 13.49
N LEU A 343 2.81 38.75 13.61
CA LEU A 343 3.29 37.96 14.73
C LEU A 343 3.93 36.68 14.20
N LEU A 344 5.02 36.27 14.83
CA LEU A 344 5.65 34.96 14.65
C LEU A 344 5.46 34.20 15.97
N ALA A 345 4.66 33.15 15.92
CA ALA A 345 4.45 32.23 17.03
C ALA A 345 5.27 30.95 16.78
N VAL A 346 5.91 30.44 17.83
CA VAL A 346 6.68 29.18 17.80
C VAL A 346 5.96 28.17 18.69
N LEU A 347 5.69 27.00 18.15
CA LEU A 347 4.87 25.95 18.76
C LEU A 347 5.60 24.61 18.66
N GLN A 348 5.27 23.68 19.55
CA GLN A 348 5.74 22.29 19.51
C GLN A 348 4.53 21.36 19.70
N PRO A 349 3.71 21.17 18.67
CA PRO A 349 2.48 20.42 18.81
C PRO A 349 2.78 18.93 19.00
N THR A 350 2.08 18.29 19.94
CA THR A 350 2.19 16.84 20.21
C THR A 350 1.05 16.04 19.58
N ASP A 351 -0.04 16.72 19.20
CA ASP A 351 -1.24 16.12 18.64
C ASP A 351 -1.81 16.96 17.49
N HIS A 352 -2.56 16.31 16.62
CA HIS A 352 -3.33 16.90 15.52
C HIS A 352 -4.19 18.09 15.98
N MET A 353 -3.97 19.28 15.40
CA MET A 353 -4.69 20.48 15.81
C MET A 353 -5.06 21.42 14.65
N ALA A 354 -6.18 22.11 14.82
CA ALA A 354 -6.51 23.32 14.08
C ALA A 354 -6.19 24.52 14.97
N LEU A 355 -5.29 25.38 14.51
CA LEU A 355 -4.87 26.61 15.17
C LEU A 355 -5.65 27.79 14.61
N TRP A 356 -6.09 28.68 15.47
CA TRP A 356 -6.87 29.86 15.13
C TRP A 356 -6.17 31.13 15.60
N ALA A 357 -6.23 32.20 14.81
CA ALA A 357 -5.93 33.56 15.26
C ALA A 357 -7.21 34.36 15.36
N TRP A 358 -7.44 34.95 16.52
CA TRP A 358 -8.62 35.72 16.82
C TRP A 358 -8.25 37.16 17.18
N THR A 359 -8.96 38.10 16.59
CA THR A 359 -8.84 39.54 16.92
C THR A 359 -10.20 40.14 17.30
N GLY A 360 -11.24 39.32 17.39
CA GLY A 360 -12.59 39.76 17.67
C GLY A 360 -12.76 40.18 19.13
N SER A 361 -13.46 41.28 19.33
CA SER A 361 -14.00 41.69 20.60
C SER A 361 -15.19 40.81 21.01
N GLY A 362 -15.65 40.93 22.27
CA GLY A 362 -16.81 40.17 22.73
C GLY A 362 -18.06 40.46 21.88
N GLY A 363 -18.54 39.46 21.15
CA GLY A 363 -19.70 39.56 20.25
C GLY A 363 -19.39 39.48 18.75
N ASP A 364 -18.12 39.56 18.35
CA ASP A 364 -17.70 39.31 16.97
C ASP A 364 -17.91 37.84 16.58
N THR A 365 -18.21 37.61 15.30
CA THR A 365 -18.58 36.29 14.77
C THR A 365 -17.68 35.89 13.62
N PHE A 366 -17.15 34.67 13.66
CA PHE A 366 -16.59 33.98 12.52
C PHE A 366 -17.66 33.74 11.46
N VAL A 367 -17.35 34.03 10.18
CA VAL A 367 -18.30 33.85 9.07
C VAL A 367 -18.11 32.48 8.42
N PHE A 368 -19.11 31.61 8.58
CA PHE A 368 -19.10 30.27 7.99
C PHE A 368 -19.17 30.28 6.45
N GLY A 369 -18.57 29.26 5.82
CA GLY A 369 -18.72 28.98 4.38
C GLY A 369 -17.59 29.51 3.48
N GLY A 370 -16.59 30.21 4.04
CA GLY A 370 -15.34 30.53 3.35
C GLY A 370 -14.18 29.61 3.75
N VAL A 371 -13.08 29.63 2.99
CA VAL A 371 -11.80 29.09 3.47
C VAL A 371 -11.31 30.05 4.57
N PRO A 372 -11.23 29.62 5.84
CA PRO A 372 -10.82 30.49 6.93
C PRO A 372 -9.37 30.92 6.69
N THR A 373 -9.13 32.23 6.58
CA THR A 373 -7.77 32.76 6.47
C THR A 373 -7.08 32.84 7.81
N ASP A 374 -7.84 32.80 8.88
CA ASP A 374 -7.47 32.91 10.28
C ASP A 374 -7.22 31.54 10.95
N MET A 375 -7.26 30.44 10.19
CA MET A 375 -7.01 29.10 10.69
C MET A 375 -6.01 28.32 9.83
N VAL A 376 -5.18 27.52 10.50
CA VAL A 376 -4.33 26.52 9.87
C VAL A 376 -4.57 25.15 10.48
N ARG A 377 -4.51 24.12 9.65
CA ARG A 377 -4.59 22.72 10.06
C ARG A 377 -3.20 22.14 10.12
N VAL A 378 -2.88 21.48 11.22
CA VAL A 378 -1.57 20.88 11.46
C VAL A 378 -1.76 19.42 11.81
N SER A 379 -1.27 18.54 10.94
CA SER A 379 -1.21 17.11 11.24
C SER A 379 0.10 16.79 11.94
N VAL A 380 0.03 16.11 13.09
CA VAL A 380 1.20 15.78 13.88
C VAL A 380 1.47 14.28 13.81
N TRP A 381 2.70 13.90 13.49
CA TRP A 381 3.11 12.50 13.34
C TRP A 381 4.05 12.12 14.47
N LYS A 382 3.84 10.98 15.11
CA LYS A 382 4.83 10.47 16.08
C LYS A 382 5.91 9.73 15.31
N HIS A 383 7.17 9.97 15.64
CA HIS A 383 8.26 9.20 15.02
C HIS A 383 8.16 7.74 15.47
N ALA A 384 8.07 6.82 14.53
CA ALA A 384 8.46 5.45 14.83
C ALA A 384 9.97 5.46 15.10
N VAL A 385 10.40 4.83 16.19
CA VAL A 385 11.82 4.72 16.57
C VAL A 385 12.29 3.28 16.45
N ALA A 386 11.36 2.32 16.38
CA ALA A 386 11.66 0.92 16.13
C ALA A 386 10.52 0.19 15.39
N VAL A 387 10.78 -1.07 15.05
CA VAL A 387 9.78 -2.04 14.63
C VAL A 387 9.64 -3.11 15.70
N ASP A 388 8.42 -3.56 15.89
CA ASP A 388 8.09 -4.64 16.81
C ASP A 388 7.40 -5.77 16.03
N VAL A 389 7.89 -7.00 16.23
CA VAL A 389 7.27 -8.20 15.68
C VAL A 389 6.25 -8.65 16.72
N LEU A 390 4.96 -8.69 16.38
CA LEU A 390 3.91 -8.96 17.36
C LEU A 390 4.15 -10.32 18.07
N ASP A 391 4.27 -10.26 19.40
CA ASP A 391 4.74 -11.31 20.35
C ASP A 391 3.90 -12.60 20.44
N ASP A 392 3.02 -12.92 19.48
CA ASP A 392 2.23 -14.16 19.52
C ASP A 392 3.04 -15.41 19.09
N LEU A 393 4.34 -15.26 18.87
CA LEU A 393 5.21 -16.30 18.34
C LEU A 393 6.34 -16.57 19.34
N PRO A 394 6.20 -17.58 20.23
CA PRO A 394 7.21 -17.89 21.22
C PRO A 394 8.53 -18.23 20.52
N PRO A 395 9.69 -17.76 21.03
CA PRO A 395 10.99 -17.91 20.37
C PRO A 395 11.31 -19.36 19.99
N THR A 396 10.77 -20.33 20.71
CA THR A 396 11.09 -21.76 20.56
C THR A 396 9.93 -22.62 20.01
N ALA A 397 8.80 -22.03 19.60
CA ALA A 397 7.56 -22.81 19.42
C ALA A 397 6.98 -22.92 17.99
N LEU A 398 7.57 -22.34 16.95
CA LEU A 398 7.00 -22.43 15.60
C LEU A 398 7.73 -23.44 14.74
N ALA A 399 7.39 -24.71 14.94
CA ALA A 399 7.46 -25.74 13.93
C ALA A 399 6.15 -25.73 13.13
N ALA A 400 6.08 -24.99 12.02
CA ALA A 400 4.94 -25.10 11.11
C ALA A 400 5.12 -26.34 10.20
N PRO A 401 4.04 -27.05 9.83
CA PRO A 401 4.13 -28.12 8.84
C PRO A 401 4.71 -27.60 7.53
N MET A 402 5.55 -28.40 6.88
CA MET A 402 6.13 -28.01 5.60
C MET A 402 5.01 -27.80 4.56
N GLY A 403 4.95 -26.60 3.98
CA GLY A 403 3.89 -26.18 3.05
C GLY A 403 2.81 -25.27 3.65
N GLU A 404 2.68 -25.21 4.97
CA GLU A 404 1.76 -24.26 5.63
C GLU A 404 2.40 -22.86 5.74
N PRO A 405 1.60 -21.78 5.53
CA PRO A 405 2.08 -20.42 5.71
C PRO A 405 2.30 -20.08 7.19
N ILE A 406 3.43 -19.45 7.48
CA ILE A 406 3.68 -18.73 8.73
C ILE A 406 3.34 -17.27 8.47
N GLU A 407 2.32 -16.77 9.16
CA GLU A 407 1.91 -15.36 9.13
C GLU A 407 2.66 -14.58 10.22
N VAL A 408 3.24 -13.45 9.83
CA VAL A 408 4.00 -12.55 10.70
C VAL A 408 3.49 -11.14 10.49
N ALA A 409 3.14 -10.46 11.59
CA ALA A 409 2.77 -9.05 11.55
C ALA A 409 3.86 -8.22 12.25
N ILE A 410 4.37 -7.21 11.52
CA ILE A 410 5.35 -6.25 11.99
C ILE A 410 4.62 -4.92 12.17
N ARG A 411 4.82 -4.24 13.29
CA ARG A 411 4.27 -2.89 13.55
C ARG A 411 5.37 -1.88 13.81
N LEU A 412 5.09 -0.62 13.51
CA LEU A 412 5.91 0.51 13.95
C LEU A 412 5.66 0.82 15.42
N VAL A 413 6.72 1.12 16.17
CA VAL A 413 6.63 1.55 17.57
C VAL A 413 7.51 2.77 17.87
N ASP A 414 7.11 3.58 18.86
CA ASP A 414 7.89 4.71 19.37
C ASP A 414 8.95 4.27 20.40
N GLU A 415 9.68 5.23 20.99
CA GLU A 415 10.71 4.97 22.00
C GLU A 415 10.18 4.34 23.31
N HIS A 416 8.86 4.33 23.51
CA HIS A 416 8.18 3.73 24.65
C HIS A 416 7.48 2.40 24.30
N GLY A 417 7.65 1.90 23.07
CA GLY A 417 7.03 0.66 22.60
C GLY A 417 5.53 0.80 22.28
N GLN A 418 5.01 2.02 22.14
CA GLN A 418 3.63 2.26 21.74
C GLN A 418 3.50 2.22 20.22
N VAL A 419 2.33 1.80 19.73
CA VAL A 419 2.06 1.67 18.29
C VAL A 419 2.08 3.05 17.61
N VAL A 420 2.77 3.13 16.48
CA VAL A 420 2.80 4.31 15.60
C VAL A 420 2.01 4.03 14.33
N GLU A 421 0.91 4.77 14.14
CA GLU A 421 0.11 4.71 12.91
C GLU A 421 0.77 5.59 11.83
N ASP A 422 1.51 4.97 10.92
CA ASP A 422 2.14 5.67 9.80
C ASP A 422 2.16 4.81 8.54
N GLN A 423 1.64 5.35 7.44
CA GLN A 423 1.49 4.64 6.16
C GLN A 423 2.68 4.91 5.24
N GLY A 424 3.14 3.87 4.55
CA GLY A 424 4.17 4.01 3.52
C GLY A 424 5.61 4.01 4.05
N VAL A 425 5.81 3.68 5.33
CA VAL A 425 7.15 3.47 5.90
C VAL A 425 7.74 2.18 5.32
N ARG A 426 8.98 2.27 4.84
CA ARG A 426 9.66 1.11 4.24
C ARG A 426 10.23 0.18 5.30
N VAL A 427 9.73 -1.04 5.35
CA VAL A 427 10.26 -2.11 6.21
C VAL A 427 11.07 -3.07 5.35
N GLN A 428 12.36 -3.23 5.65
CA GLN A 428 13.23 -4.20 5.02
C GLN A 428 13.23 -5.49 5.83
N VAL A 429 12.89 -6.59 5.16
CA VAL A 429 12.85 -7.91 5.76
C VAL A 429 13.85 -8.79 5.03
N SER A 430 14.83 -9.27 5.77
CA SER A 430 15.84 -10.22 5.34
C SER A 430 15.46 -11.61 5.81
N THR A 431 15.25 -12.54 4.89
CA THR A 431 15.04 -13.96 5.20
C THR A 431 16.30 -14.76 4.88
N VAL A 432 16.80 -15.54 5.83
CA VAL A 432 17.90 -16.50 5.61
C VAL A 432 17.37 -17.93 5.73
N LEU A 433 17.52 -18.71 4.66
CA LEU A 433 17.21 -20.14 4.66
C LEU A 433 18.44 -20.94 5.06
N GLU A 434 18.30 -21.78 6.07
CA GLU A 434 19.33 -22.71 6.56
C GLU A 434 18.80 -24.15 6.51
N ILE A 435 19.61 -25.05 5.95
CA ILE A 435 19.31 -26.49 5.84
C ILE A 435 20.44 -27.24 6.52
N ASN A 436 20.14 -28.06 7.54
CA ASN A 436 21.12 -28.87 8.27
C ASN A 436 22.33 -28.07 8.78
N GLY A 437 22.10 -26.86 9.31
CA GLY A 437 23.18 -26.00 9.82
C GLY A 437 23.92 -25.19 8.75
N ILE A 438 23.54 -25.31 7.47
CA ILE A 438 24.21 -24.64 6.34
C ILE A 438 23.28 -23.60 5.71
N ARG A 439 23.70 -22.34 5.74
CA ARG A 439 23.00 -21.21 5.11
C ARG A 439 23.01 -21.37 3.59
N GLN A 440 21.82 -21.42 3.00
CA GLN A 440 21.61 -21.63 1.57
C GLN A 440 21.41 -20.32 0.82
N ARG A 441 20.62 -19.39 1.38
CA ARG A 441 20.19 -18.18 0.65
C ARG A 441 19.72 -17.07 1.59
N LYS A 442 20.16 -15.83 1.34
CA LYS A 442 19.56 -14.60 1.89
C LYS A 442 18.69 -13.93 0.82
N VAL A 443 17.46 -13.58 1.16
CA VAL A 443 16.56 -12.77 0.31
C VAL A 443 16.16 -11.54 1.10
N VAL A 444 16.29 -10.36 0.49
CA VAL A 444 15.88 -9.08 1.09
C VAL A 444 14.69 -8.57 0.31
N ARG A 445 13.61 -8.22 1.02
CA ARG A 445 12.41 -7.59 0.45
C ARG A 445 12.11 -6.30 1.19
N THR A 446 11.44 -5.37 0.50
CA THR A 446 10.99 -4.11 1.07
C THR A 446 9.48 -4.05 0.99
N TYR A 447 8.85 -3.77 2.12
CA TYR A 447 7.40 -3.63 2.28
C TYR A 447 7.06 -2.20 2.70
N LEU A 448 5.81 -1.80 2.52
CA LEU A 448 5.28 -0.52 2.97
C LEU A 448 4.23 -0.78 4.05
N THR A 449 4.26 -0.02 5.13
CA THR A 449 3.25 -0.08 6.18
C THR A 449 1.88 0.41 5.68
N ASP A 450 0.81 -0.15 6.22
CA ASP A 450 -0.56 0.31 6.02
C ASP A 450 -0.89 1.55 6.88
N GLU A 451 -2.15 2.00 6.83
CA GLU A 451 -2.63 3.16 7.62
C GLU A 451 -2.48 2.99 9.14
N LYS A 452 -2.29 1.76 9.63
CA LYS A 452 -2.10 1.45 11.05
C LYS A 452 -0.62 1.26 11.42
N GLY A 453 0.30 1.47 10.48
CA GLY A 453 1.72 1.22 10.71
C GLY A 453 2.09 -0.27 10.72
N ILE A 454 1.30 -1.13 10.07
CA ILE A 454 1.46 -2.59 10.11
C ILE A 454 1.89 -3.13 8.73
N VAL A 455 2.74 -4.16 8.74
CA VAL A 455 3.08 -5.01 7.59
C VAL A 455 2.75 -6.45 7.94
N GLU A 456 1.86 -7.07 7.17
CA GLU A 456 1.55 -8.50 7.26
C GLU A 456 2.36 -9.29 6.22
N LEU A 457 2.97 -10.40 6.64
CA LEU A 457 3.88 -11.22 5.85
C LEU A 457 3.49 -12.69 5.97
N SER A 458 3.40 -13.36 4.82
CA SER A 458 3.16 -14.80 4.74
C SER A 458 4.39 -15.51 4.17
N PHE A 459 4.91 -16.50 4.90
CA PHE A 459 6.04 -17.32 4.46
C PHE A 459 5.63 -18.80 4.34
N THR A 460 5.87 -19.42 3.19
CA THR A 460 5.62 -20.86 2.98
C THR A 460 6.92 -21.58 2.61
N GLY A 461 7.29 -22.62 3.36
CA GLY A 461 8.39 -23.52 2.99
C GLY A 461 7.98 -24.50 1.89
N ARG A 462 8.84 -24.74 0.89
CA ARG A 462 8.71 -25.89 -0.04
C ARG A 462 9.76 -26.93 0.31
N ASP A 463 9.42 -28.22 0.27
CA ASP A 463 10.42 -29.31 0.38
C ASP A 463 11.48 -29.13 -0.71
N PRO A 464 12.73 -28.80 -0.34
CA PRO A 464 13.76 -28.53 -1.31
C PRO A 464 14.27 -29.80 -1.99
N ASN A 465 14.12 -31.00 -1.39
CA ASN A 465 15.01 -32.11 -1.75
C ASN A 465 14.37 -33.51 -1.91
N SER A 466 13.07 -33.74 -1.67
CA SER A 466 12.55 -35.14 -1.67
C SER A 466 13.37 -36.04 -0.71
N ALA A 467 13.82 -35.48 0.41
CA ALA A 467 14.88 -36.05 1.24
C ALA A 467 14.35 -36.97 2.35
N ARG A 468 15.26 -37.81 2.86
CA ARG A 468 15.01 -38.86 3.86
C ARG A 468 14.78 -38.24 5.25
N ALA A 469 14.18 -39.02 6.14
CA ALA A 469 13.99 -38.67 7.55
C ALA A 469 15.26 -38.05 8.20
N GLY A 470 15.14 -36.84 8.77
CA GLY A 470 16.15 -36.21 9.61
C GLY A 470 16.65 -34.81 9.20
N ASP A 471 16.06 -34.13 8.20
CA ASP A 471 16.55 -32.84 7.70
C ASP A 471 15.83 -31.65 8.40
N THR A 472 16.57 -30.77 9.08
CA THR A 472 15.98 -29.56 9.70
C THR A 472 16.10 -28.34 8.77
N VAL A 473 14.96 -27.68 8.49
CA VAL A 473 14.92 -26.40 7.75
C VAL A 473 14.61 -25.25 8.71
N ARG A 474 15.53 -24.28 8.80
CA ARG A 474 15.40 -23.08 9.62
C ARG A 474 15.30 -21.83 8.75
N LEU A 475 14.39 -20.94 9.12
CA LEU A 475 14.22 -19.60 8.55
C LEU A 475 14.52 -18.54 9.61
N ASP A 476 15.58 -17.77 9.40
CA ASP A 476 15.86 -16.59 10.22
C ASP A 476 15.28 -15.34 9.53
N LEU A 477 14.55 -14.52 10.29
CA LEU A 477 14.08 -13.19 9.92
C LEU A 477 14.94 -12.14 10.62
N ASP A 478 15.56 -11.29 9.82
CA ASP A 478 16.29 -10.09 10.22
C ASP A 478 15.48 -8.88 9.70
N VAL A 479 14.84 -8.16 10.63
CA VAL A 479 13.91 -7.07 10.31
C VAL A 479 14.54 -5.73 10.67
N SER A 480 14.52 -4.80 9.71
CA SER A 480 14.91 -3.41 9.92
C SER A 480 13.90 -2.47 9.27
N ALA A 481 13.52 -1.39 9.98
CA ALA A 481 12.82 -0.29 9.35
C ALA A 481 13.85 0.63 8.68
N GLY A 482 13.71 0.78 7.37
CA GLY A 482 14.42 1.81 6.63
C GLY A 482 13.49 3.00 6.49
N PHE A 483 13.65 4.03 7.32
CA PHE A 483 12.91 5.28 7.12
C PHE A 483 13.15 5.79 5.71
N LEU A 484 12.10 5.76 4.90
CA LEU A 484 12.04 6.57 3.71
C LEU A 484 10.75 7.34 3.80
N ASP A 485 10.90 8.56 4.27
CA ASP A 485 10.53 9.75 3.52
C ASP A 485 9.33 9.52 2.60
N VAL A 486 8.14 9.63 3.18
CA VAL A 486 6.96 10.00 2.43
C VAL A 486 6.51 11.35 2.96
N LEU A 487 7.06 12.43 2.39
CA LEU A 487 6.24 13.47 1.77
C LEU A 487 6.98 14.14 0.62
N ASP A 488 6.50 13.76 -0.57
CA ASP A 488 6.48 14.56 -1.78
C ASP A 488 7.82 14.82 -2.48
N ARG A 489 7.72 14.74 -3.81
CA ARG A 489 8.78 15.10 -4.74
C ARG A 489 9.13 16.57 -4.50
N THR A 490 10.27 16.90 -3.88
CA THR A 490 11.18 17.99 -4.34
C THR A 490 12.35 18.38 -3.42
N THR A 491 12.54 17.84 -2.21
CA THR A 491 13.69 18.24 -1.37
C THR A 491 14.40 17.06 -0.69
N PRO A 492 15.72 16.87 -0.85
CA PRO A 492 16.48 15.89 -0.10
C PRO A 492 16.93 16.50 1.23
N GLY A 493 16.23 16.13 2.32
CA GLY A 493 16.75 16.26 3.67
C GLY A 493 17.47 14.96 4.05
N VAL A 494 18.79 15.02 4.24
CA VAL A 494 19.55 13.91 4.82
C VAL A 494 19.23 13.87 6.32
N VAL A 495 18.40 12.91 6.74
CA VAL A 495 18.25 12.55 8.16
C VAL A 495 19.15 11.35 8.43
N ARG A 496 20.04 11.50 9.43
CA ARG A 496 20.98 10.47 9.85
C ARG A 496 20.26 9.37 10.64
N HIS A 497 20.56 8.13 10.27
CA HIS A 497 20.20 6.93 11.00
C HIS A 497 21.01 6.82 12.28
N ASP A 498 20.36 6.95 13.43
CA ASP A 498 20.86 6.39 14.69
C ASP A 498 19.90 5.29 15.15
N ALA A 499 20.34 4.04 14.92
CA ALA A 499 19.95 2.79 15.57
C ALA A 499 18.45 2.43 15.69
N VAL A 500 17.87 1.86 14.63
CA VAL A 500 16.93 0.74 14.84
C VAL A 500 17.78 -0.51 14.97
N GLU A 501 17.94 -1.05 16.18
CA GLU A 501 18.56 -2.38 16.32
C GLU A 501 17.70 -3.40 15.58
N PRO A 502 18.29 -4.24 14.70
CA PRO A 502 17.53 -5.31 14.06
C PRO A 502 16.95 -6.22 15.13
N ARG A 503 15.64 -6.49 15.03
CA ARG A 503 15.01 -7.52 15.86
C ARG A 503 15.02 -8.83 15.08
N ASP A 504 15.72 -9.81 15.63
CA ASP A 504 15.79 -11.16 15.07
C ASP A 504 14.60 -11.99 15.53
N ALA A 505 13.88 -12.60 14.58
CA ALA A 505 12.89 -13.63 14.84
C ALA A 505 13.28 -14.89 14.05
N TRP A 506 13.10 -16.09 14.60
CA TRP A 506 13.48 -17.33 13.91
C TRP A 506 12.35 -18.34 13.96
N PHE A 507 12.19 -19.07 12.86
CA PHE A 507 11.12 -20.05 12.64
C PHE A 507 11.73 -21.34 12.10
N THR A 508 11.13 -22.48 12.40
CA THR A 508 11.54 -23.77 11.83
C THR A 508 10.38 -24.38 11.07
N TRP A 509 10.65 -24.93 9.89
CA TRP A 509 9.76 -25.91 9.28
C TRP A 509 10.40 -27.26 9.55
N SER A 510 9.72 -28.10 10.32
CA SER A 510 10.16 -29.47 10.54
C SER A 510 9.39 -30.41 9.63
N ASP A 511 10.12 -31.24 8.90
CA ASP A 511 9.59 -32.41 8.20
C ASP A 511 9.19 -33.54 9.17
N GLU A 512 9.60 -33.46 10.43
CA GLU A 512 9.38 -34.45 11.47
C GLU A 512 8.28 -34.05 12.47
N ALA A 513 7.03 -34.39 12.16
CA ALA A 513 6.07 -34.75 13.20
C ALA A 513 5.92 -36.28 13.24
N PRO A 514 6.04 -36.94 14.41
CA PRO A 514 5.88 -38.38 14.51
C PRO A 514 4.43 -38.81 14.19
N ARG A 515 4.26 -39.40 13.00
CA ARG A 515 3.27 -40.43 12.62
C ARG A 515 1.77 -40.07 12.66
N THR A 516 1.24 -39.67 11.50
CA THR A 516 -0.10 -40.10 11.04
C THR A 516 0.03 -40.84 9.72
N ALA A 517 0.67 -42.01 9.75
CA ALA A 517 0.64 -42.93 8.63
C ALA A 517 -0.78 -43.53 8.50
N THR A 518 -1.29 -43.66 7.28
CA THR A 518 -2.57 -44.32 7.01
C THR A 518 -2.31 -45.71 6.46
N LEU A 519 -2.93 -46.73 7.06
CA LEU A 519 -2.90 -48.10 6.57
C LEU A 519 -4.26 -48.44 5.97
N ARG A 520 -4.28 -48.89 4.72
CA ARG A 520 -5.49 -49.37 4.04
C ARG A 520 -5.31 -50.83 3.64
N LEU A 521 -6.38 -51.61 3.70
CA LEU A 521 -6.37 -53.02 3.33
C LEU A 521 -7.34 -53.27 2.19
N ALA A 522 -6.91 -54.01 1.18
CA ALA A 522 -7.73 -54.43 0.06
C ALA A 522 -7.52 -55.92 -0.21
N GLN A 523 -8.61 -56.63 -0.51
CA GLN A 523 -8.59 -58.01 -1.01
C GLN A 523 -8.99 -58.06 -2.48
N THR A 524 -8.54 -59.09 -3.19
CA THR A 524 -8.77 -59.20 -4.65
C THR A 524 -10.23 -59.49 -4.97
N VAL A 525 -10.85 -60.37 -4.19
CA VAL A 525 -12.26 -60.71 -4.26
C VAL A 525 -12.81 -60.88 -2.84
N PRO A 526 -14.07 -60.51 -2.58
CA PRO A 526 -14.66 -60.65 -1.26
C PRO A 526 -15.07 -62.09 -0.92
N TYR A 527 -15.11 -62.99 -1.90
CA TYR A 527 -15.43 -64.40 -1.69
C TYR A 527 -14.71 -65.31 -2.70
N HIS A 528 -14.59 -66.58 -2.32
CA HIS A 528 -14.16 -67.65 -3.22
C HIS A 528 -15.14 -68.82 -3.20
N LEU A 529 -15.28 -69.50 -4.34
CA LEU A 529 -16.02 -70.77 -4.44
C LEU A 529 -15.11 -71.93 -4.04
N LEU A 530 -15.57 -72.73 -3.07
CA LEU A 530 -14.83 -73.89 -2.61
C LEU A 530 -14.96 -75.10 -3.55
N PRO A 531 -13.86 -75.82 -3.81
CA PRO A 531 -13.90 -77.11 -4.49
C PRO A 531 -14.50 -78.21 -3.59
N LYS A 532 -14.90 -79.34 -4.19
CA LYS A 532 -15.45 -80.50 -3.45
C LYS A 532 -14.45 -81.18 -2.49
N SER A 533 -13.15 -80.85 -2.57
CA SER A 533 -12.08 -81.38 -1.71
C SER A 533 -10.94 -80.35 -1.58
N ALA A 534 -10.30 -80.26 -0.41
CA ALA A 534 -9.14 -79.41 -0.15
C ALA A 534 -7.89 -79.83 -0.97
N PRO A 535 -6.93 -78.93 -1.23
CA PRO A 535 -6.87 -77.52 -0.84
C PRO A 535 -7.78 -76.60 -1.68
N GLY A 536 -8.29 -75.53 -1.04
CA GLY A 536 -9.13 -74.51 -1.64
C GLY A 536 -8.37 -73.48 -2.50
N PRO A 537 -9.04 -72.43 -3.00
CA PRO A 537 -8.41 -71.44 -3.86
C PRO A 537 -7.45 -70.49 -3.11
N THR A 538 -6.60 -69.78 -3.85
CA THR A 538 -5.66 -68.78 -3.30
C THR A 538 -6.33 -67.42 -3.16
N ASN A 539 -6.25 -66.80 -1.98
CA ASN A 539 -6.62 -65.41 -1.78
C ASN A 539 -5.37 -64.50 -1.85
N LEU A 540 -5.56 -63.25 -2.31
CA LEU A 540 -4.54 -62.21 -2.34
C LEU A 540 -5.04 -60.94 -1.66
N ILE A 541 -4.28 -60.50 -0.66
CA ILE A 541 -4.54 -59.31 0.16
C ILE A 541 -3.36 -58.35 0.03
N ARG A 542 -3.67 -57.04 -0.03
CA ARG A 542 -2.72 -55.95 -0.16
C ARG A 542 -2.97 -54.91 0.91
N ALA A 543 -1.95 -54.61 1.71
CA ALA A 543 -1.95 -53.48 2.62
C ALA A 543 -1.15 -52.33 2.01
N LEU A 544 -1.75 -51.15 1.89
CA LEU A 544 -1.10 -49.91 1.44
C LEU A 544 -0.82 -49.02 2.65
N LEU A 545 0.45 -48.68 2.86
CA LEU A 545 0.90 -47.74 3.87
C LEU A 545 1.31 -46.43 3.19
N THR A 546 0.66 -45.34 3.56
CA THR A 546 1.04 -43.98 3.17
C THR A 546 1.35 -43.14 4.39
N ASP A 547 2.20 -42.14 4.25
CA ASP A 547 2.37 -41.10 5.26
C ASP A 547 1.16 -40.15 5.31
N GLN A 548 1.26 -39.11 6.14
CA GLN A 548 0.21 -38.09 6.30
C GLN A 548 -0.03 -37.26 5.03
N TYR A 549 0.86 -37.35 4.04
CA TYR A 549 0.79 -36.66 2.76
C TYR A 549 0.30 -37.57 1.63
N GLY A 550 -0.06 -38.83 1.93
CA GLY A 550 -0.47 -39.81 0.93
C GLY A 550 0.70 -40.43 0.15
N THR A 551 1.95 -40.15 0.55
CA THR A 551 3.15 -40.68 -0.08
C THR A 551 3.39 -42.11 0.39
N PRO A 552 3.70 -43.06 -0.50
CA PRO A 552 3.90 -44.43 -0.08
C PRO A 552 5.16 -44.65 0.77
N VAL A 553 5.05 -45.46 1.82
CA VAL A 553 6.15 -45.74 2.77
C VAL A 553 6.76 -47.12 2.51
N PRO A 554 7.98 -47.21 1.91
CA PRO A 554 8.63 -48.49 1.64
C PRO A 554 9.23 -49.15 2.89
N ASP A 555 9.62 -50.42 2.75
CA ASP A 555 10.38 -51.22 3.72
C ASP A 555 9.77 -51.32 5.13
N SER A 556 8.47 -51.04 5.25
CA SER A 556 7.72 -51.11 6.50
C SER A 556 7.13 -52.49 6.73
N ARG A 557 7.26 -53.00 7.95
CA ARG A 557 6.81 -54.35 8.31
C ARG A 557 5.32 -54.36 8.66
N ILE A 558 4.51 -54.97 7.78
CA ILE A 558 3.09 -55.23 8.00
C ILE A 558 2.90 -56.68 8.45
N GLU A 559 2.23 -56.88 9.56
CA GLU A 559 1.84 -58.18 10.09
C GLU A 559 0.38 -58.47 9.75
N PHE A 560 0.14 -59.60 9.09
CA PHE A 560 -1.19 -60.10 8.77
C PHE A 560 -1.57 -61.22 9.72
N THR A 561 -2.78 -61.17 10.29
CA THR A 561 -3.36 -62.20 11.15
C THR A 561 -4.75 -62.58 10.65
N SER A 562 -5.20 -63.77 10.98
CA SER A 562 -6.56 -64.26 10.70
C SER A 562 -7.20 -64.75 12.00
N ASP A 563 -8.53 -64.69 12.08
CA ASP A 563 -9.32 -65.35 13.13
C ASP A 563 -9.63 -66.82 12.81
N ASP A 564 -9.29 -67.28 11.62
CA ASP A 564 -9.54 -68.64 11.16
C ASP A 564 -8.23 -69.47 11.04
N PRO A 565 -8.14 -70.64 11.71
CA PRO A 565 -6.97 -71.51 11.64
C PRO A 565 -6.72 -72.14 10.26
N ASP A 566 -7.74 -72.27 9.41
CA ASP A 566 -7.66 -72.90 8.08
C ASP A 566 -7.23 -71.93 6.96
N GLY A 567 -7.26 -70.62 7.25
CA GLY A 567 -6.85 -69.53 6.36
C GLY A 567 -5.36 -69.19 6.46
N ILE A 568 -5.03 -67.95 6.87
CA ILE A 568 -3.64 -67.54 7.15
C ILE A 568 -3.05 -68.35 8.33
N GLY A 569 -3.92 -68.86 9.20
CA GLY A 569 -3.57 -69.61 10.41
C GLY A 569 -3.26 -68.73 11.61
N ASN A 570 -3.00 -69.37 12.76
CA ASN A 570 -2.85 -68.72 14.06
C ASN A 570 -1.55 -67.93 14.27
N THR A 571 -0.64 -67.93 13.28
CA THR A 571 0.67 -67.27 13.39
C THR A 571 0.72 -66.05 12.48
N PRO A 572 1.07 -64.85 12.99
CA PRO A 572 1.16 -63.65 12.17
C PRO A 572 2.18 -63.80 11.02
N VAL A 573 1.77 -63.43 9.81
CA VAL A 573 2.62 -63.45 8.62
C VAL A 573 3.08 -62.03 8.31
N ALA A 574 4.39 -61.78 8.39
CA ALA A 574 4.96 -60.46 8.11
C ALA A 574 5.35 -60.28 6.64
N ARG A 575 5.09 -59.10 6.08
CA ARG A 575 5.56 -58.66 4.74
C ARG A 575 6.08 -57.23 4.81
N LEU A 576 7.07 -56.92 3.97
CA LEU A 576 7.55 -55.55 3.81
C LEU A 576 6.75 -54.84 2.72
N THR A 577 6.54 -53.54 2.88
CA THR A 577 6.01 -52.69 1.83
C THR A 577 7.05 -52.46 0.73
N ASP A 578 6.63 -52.49 -0.53
CA ASP A 578 7.50 -52.15 -1.67
C ASP A 578 7.67 -50.63 -1.83
N HIS A 579 8.37 -50.19 -2.88
CA HIS A 579 8.52 -48.77 -3.24
C HIS A 579 7.20 -48.00 -3.45
N ARG A 580 6.06 -48.70 -3.55
CA ARG A 580 4.71 -48.13 -3.65
C ARG A 580 3.96 -48.23 -2.34
N GLY A 581 4.63 -48.53 -1.23
CA GLY A 581 4.02 -48.67 0.08
C GLY A 581 3.13 -49.90 0.22
N ILE A 582 3.21 -50.88 -0.69
CA ILE A 582 2.29 -52.03 -0.71
C ILE A 582 2.97 -53.28 -0.16
N ALA A 583 2.38 -53.87 0.88
CA ALA A 583 2.70 -55.21 1.36
C ALA A 583 1.65 -56.21 0.84
N THR A 584 2.10 -57.25 0.14
CA THR A 584 1.21 -58.26 -0.48
C THR A 584 1.31 -59.61 0.22
N LEU A 585 0.16 -60.17 0.62
CA LEU A 585 0.00 -61.53 1.13
C LEU A 585 -0.78 -62.39 0.12
N ARG A 586 -0.23 -63.57 -0.19
CA ARG A 586 -0.95 -64.66 -0.87
C ARG A 586 -0.98 -65.86 0.05
N TYR A 587 -2.14 -66.49 0.20
CA TYR A 587 -2.32 -67.68 1.03
C TYR A 587 -3.39 -68.61 0.44
N LEU A 588 -3.34 -69.88 0.84
CA LEU A 588 -4.22 -70.96 0.38
C LEU A 588 -5.22 -71.26 1.50
N TRP A 589 -6.47 -71.56 1.13
CA TRP A 589 -7.44 -72.11 2.08
C TRP A 589 -7.24 -73.61 2.28
N HIS A 590 -7.10 -74.06 3.53
CA HIS A 590 -6.73 -75.44 3.85
C HIS A 590 -7.92 -76.35 4.17
N SER A 591 -9.14 -75.81 4.22
CA SER A 591 -10.35 -76.57 4.50
C SER A 591 -11.19 -76.85 3.23
N ALA A 592 -12.02 -77.89 3.30
CA ALA A 592 -13.08 -78.12 2.31
C ALA A 592 -14.40 -77.46 2.76
N ASP A 593 -14.49 -77.03 4.02
CA ASP A 593 -15.68 -76.47 4.63
C ASP A 593 -15.83 -74.98 4.34
N ALA A 594 -17.10 -74.56 4.23
CA ALA A 594 -17.45 -73.17 4.02
C ALA A 594 -17.37 -72.44 5.35
N ASP A 595 -16.64 -71.33 5.37
CA ASP A 595 -16.45 -70.51 6.56
C ASP A 595 -16.20 -69.03 6.21
N THR A 596 -16.17 -68.19 7.23
CA THR A 596 -15.87 -66.76 7.14
C THR A 596 -14.55 -66.46 7.79
N GLU A 597 -13.71 -65.66 7.13
CA GLU A 597 -12.37 -65.32 7.61
C GLU A 597 -12.21 -63.80 7.71
N ARG A 598 -11.78 -63.29 8.87
CA ARG A 598 -11.37 -61.91 9.07
C ARG A 598 -9.86 -61.78 9.06
N VAL A 599 -9.35 -61.26 7.96
CA VAL A 599 -7.93 -60.93 7.86
C VAL A 599 -7.68 -59.51 8.36
N THR A 600 -6.73 -59.39 9.28
CA THR A 600 -6.32 -58.11 9.90
C THR A 600 -4.88 -57.79 9.56
N ALA A 601 -4.60 -56.56 9.12
CA ALA A 601 -3.27 -56.05 8.87
C ALA A 601 -2.90 -54.98 9.89
N ARG A 602 -1.68 -55.09 10.44
CA ARG A 602 -1.15 -54.17 11.45
C ARG A 602 0.27 -53.74 11.07
N LEU A 603 0.57 -52.45 11.25
CA LEU A 603 1.95 -51.96 11.17
C LEU A 603 2.71 -52.37 12.45
N ALA A 604 3.78 -53.17 12.30
CA ALA A 604 4.56 -53.66 13.42
C ALA A 604 5.22 -52.49 14.19
N GLY A 605 5.14 -52.52 15.53
CA GLY A 605 5.74 -51.48 16.38
C GLY A 605 5.08 -50.09 16.26
N SER A 606 3.82 -50.03 15.85
CA SER A 606 3.02 -48.80 15.76
C SER A 606 1.75 -48.88 16.61
N ASN A 607 1.26 -47.71 17.06
CA ASN A 607 -0.05 -47.53 17.70
C ASN A 607 -1.18 -47.29 16.70
N LEU A 608 -0.88 -47.33 15.39
CA LEU A 608 -1.89 -47.20 14.34
C LEU A 608 -2.92 -48.33 14.46
N ALA A 609 -4.21 -47.97 14.43
CA ALA A 609 -5.29 -48.93 14.51
C ALA A 609 -5.16 -49.99 13.38
N PRO A 610 -5.30 -51.29 13.70
CA PRO A 610 -5.27 -52.32 12.67
C PRO A 610 -6.50 -52.19 11.77
N VAL A 611 -6.33 -52.58 10.51
CA VAL A 611 -7.42 -52.60 9.52
C VAL A 611 -7.74 -54.04 9.14
N SER A 612 -9.02 -54.36 9.01
CA SER A 612 -9.50 -55.71 8.75
C SER A 612 -10.42 -55.77 7.54
N VAL A 613 -10.42 -56.91 6.85
CA VAL A 613 -11.36 -57.24 5.78
C VAL A 613 -11.98 -58.60 6.08
N GLN A 614 -13.29 -58.73 5.81
CA GLN A 614 -14.00 -60.02 5.89
C GLN A 614 -13.96 -60.70 4.53
N HIS A 615 -13.62 -61.99 4.52
CA HIS A 615 -13.59 -62.84 3.34
C HIS A 615 -14.52 -64.04 3.54
N TYR A 616 -15.20 -64.46 2.48
CA TYR A 616 -16.18 -65.56 2.55
C TYR A 616 -15.75 -66.74 1.68
N TRP A 617 -15.52 -67.89 2.30
CA TRP A 617 -15.19 -69.14 1.62
C TRP A 617 -16.47 -69.93 1.39
N ALA A 618 -17.13 -69.69 0.26
CA ALA A 618 -18.51 -70.12 0.06
C ALA A 618 -18.64 -71.39 -0.79
N ARG A 619 -19.64 -72.23 -0.49
CA ARG A 619 -20.02 -73.36 -1.35
C ARG A 619 -21.10 -72.97 -2.36
N PRO A 620 -21.18 -73.61 -3.53
CA PRO A 620 -22.37 -73.53 -4.37
C PRO A 620 -23.57 -74.11 -3.60
N GLU A 621 -24.73 -73.46 -3.66
CA GLU A 621 -25.96 -74.02 -3.09
C GLU A 621 -26.35 -75.32 -3.82
N PRO A 622 -26.77 -76.40 -3.11
CA PRO A 622 -27.39 -77.56 -3.76
C PRO A 622 -28.76 -77.18 -4.32
N ASN A 623 -29.14 -77.78 -5.46
CA ASN A 623 -30.39 -77.53 -6.20
C ASN A 623 -31.71 -77.95 -5.47
N GLU A 624 -31.77 -77.93 -4.13
CA GLU A 624 -32.95 -78.37 -3.37
C GLU A 624 -33.40 -77.29 -2.36
N SER A 625 -34.70 -76.96 -2.42
CA SER A 625 -35.40 -75.83 -1.83
C SER A 625 -35.49 -75.80 -0.30
N SER A 626 -35.39 -74.61 0.34
CA SER A 626 -36.57 -73.86 0.86
C SER A 626 -36.20 -72.72 1.85
N GLY A 627 -36.77 -71.53 1.61
CA GLY A 627 -37.54 -70.78 2.63
C GLY A 627 -36.81 -70.19 3.84
N LEU A 628 -35.61 -69.64 3.68
CA LEU A 628 -34.93 -68.92 4.76
C LEU A 628 -34.64 -67.47 4.33
N GLY A 629 -35.01 -66.51 5.17
CA GLY A 629 -34.50 -65.15 5.06
C GLY A 629 -33.05 -65.16 5.55
N VAL A 630 -32.09 -65.08 4.65
CA VAL A 630 -30.66 -65.17 4.97
C VAL A 630 -29.98 -63.83 4.76
N VAL A 631 -29.04 -63.49 5.64
CA VAL A 631 -28.26 -62.25 5.54
C VAL A 631 -27.38 -62.29 4.29
N ILE A 632 -27.38 -61.17 3.56
CA ILE A 632 -26.52 -60.96 2.40
C ILE A 632 -25.17 -60.43 2.89
N HIS A 633 -24.11 -61.17 2.60
CA HIS A 633 -22.74 -60.81 2.97
C HIS A 633 -21.99 -60.12 1.83
N VAL A 634 -22.27 -60.53 0.59
CA VAL A 634 -21.66 -59.99 -0.63
C VAL A 634 -22.67 -60.03 -1.76
N ALA A 635 -22.86 -58.91 -2.45
CA ALA A 635 -23.52 -58.87 -3.76
C ALA A 635 -22.45 -58.71 -4.87
N ASP A 636 -22.36 -59.67 -5.77
CA ASP A 636 -21.54 -59.63 -6.98
C ASP A 636 -22.48 -59.56 -8.19
N THR A 637 -23.08 -58.39 -8.38
CA THR A 637 -24.02 -58.07 -9.46
C THR A 637 -23.39 -58.27 -10.83
N PHE A 638 -22.07 -58.07 -10.97
CA PHE A 638 -21.35 -58.34 -12.23
C PHE A 638 -21.38 -59.82 -12.65
N ARG A 639 -21.43 -60.76 -11.68
CA ARG A 639 -21.52 -62.20 -11.94
C ARG A 639 -22.90 -62.79 -11.64
N ASN A 640 -23.89 -61.95 -11.34
CA ASN A 640 -25.23 -62.32 -10.90
C ASN A 640 -25.20 -63.31 -9.73
N ARG A 641 -24.37 -63.03 -8.73
CA ARG A 641 -24.14 -63.89 -7.56
C ARG A 641 -24.33 -63.13 -6.27
N ILE A 642 -24.84 -63.83 -5.26
CA ILE A 642 -24.98 -63.31 -3.91
C ILE A 642 -24.40 -64.35 -2.95
N VAL A 643 -23.59 -63.90 -2.00
CA VAL A 643 -23.06 -64.73 -0.91
C VAL A 643 -23.94 -64.52 0.31
N VAL A 644 -24.50 -65.61 0.82
CA VAL A 644 -25.43 -65.60 1.93
C VAL A 644 -25.10 -66.66 2.98
N GLY A 645 -25.46 -66.39 4.22
CA GLY A 645 -25.48 -67.37 5.31
C GLY A 645 -24.21 -67.41 6.16
N ASP A 646 -24.42 -67.62 7.45
CA ASP A 646 -23.40 -67.79 8.48
C ASP A 646 -23.72 -69.01 9.34
N PRO A 647 -22.70 -69.73 9.87
CA PRO A 647 -21.27 -69.61 9.57
C PRO A 647 -20.85 -70.33 8.27
N ALA A 648 -21.79 -70.93 7.53
CA ALA A 648 -21.50 -71.70 6.32
C ALA A 648 -21.97 -70.95 5.05
N PRO A 649 -21.17 -70.00 4.53
CA PRO A 649 -21.57 -69.15 3.42
C PRO A 649 -21.81 -69.93 2.14
N ARG A 650 -22.81 -69.49 1.39
CA ARG A 650 -23.27 -70.11 0.14
C ARG A 650 -23.38 -69.07 -0.95
N VAL A 651 -23.07 -69.48 -2.18
CA VAL A 651 -23.26 -68.65 -3.36
C VAL A 651 -24.55 -69.04 -4.05
N ILE A 652 -25.48 -68.09 -4.11
CA ILE A 652 -26.70 -68.19 -4.90
C ILE A 652 -26.46 -67.43 -6.21
N SER A 653 -26.77 -68.08 -7.33
CA SER A 653 -26.71 -67.45 -8.66
C SER A 653 -28.14 -67.15 -9.14
N TYR A 654 -28.33 -66.00 -9.75
CA TYR A 654 -29.61 -65.60 -10.35
C TYR A 654 -29.46 -65.23 -11.82
N THR A 655 -30.57 -65.22 -12.54
CA THR A 655 -30.64 -64.92 -13.97
C THR A 655 -31.74 -63.91 -14.24
N GLY A 656 -31.68 -63.20 -15.37
CA GLY A 656 -32.74 -62.26 -15.76
C GLY A 656 -34.11 -62.89 -16.05
N ARG A 657 -34.24 -64.22 -15.96
CA ARG A 657 -35.53 -64.93 -16.04
C ARG A 657 -36.19 -65.11 -14.68
N ASP A 658 -35.47 -64.89 -13.59
CA ASP A 658 -36.01 -65.02 -12.26
C ASP A 658 -36.95 -63.86 -11.90
N ARG A 659 -37.77 -64.08 -10.88
CA ARG A 659 -38.72 -63.12 -10.32
C ARG A 659 -38.06 -62.39 -9.17
N PHE A 660 -37.99 -61.07 -9.26
CA PHE A 660 -37.38 -60.23 -8.24
C PHE A 660 -38.45 -59.39 -7.58
N SER A 661 -38.42 -59.34 -6.25
CA SER A 661 -39.32 -58.55 -5.42
C SER A 661 -38.52 -57.74 -4.42
N LEU A 662 -38.93 -56.49 -4.19
CA LEU A 662 -38.46 -55.65 -3.09
C LEU A 662 -39.67 -55.38 -2.19
N GLU A 663 -39.64 -55.78 -0.92
CA GLU A 663 -40.75 -55.56 0.03
C GLU A 663 -42.13 -56.00 -0.53
N GLY A 664 -42.21 -57.23 -1.05
CA GLY A 664 -43.44 -57.77 -1.66
C GLY A 664 -43.85 -57.15 -3.01
N ARG A 665 -43.09 -56.21 -3.58
CA ARG A 665 -43.35 -55.63 -4.92
C ARG A 665 -42.43 -56.20 -5.98
N MET A 666 -43.03 -56.79 -7.02
CA MET A 666 -42.31 -57.26 -8.20
C MET A 666 -41.56 -56.12 -8.91
N VAL A 667 -40.26 -56.32 -9.15
CA VAL A 667 -39.37 -55.39 -9.84
C VAL A 667 -38.65 -56.04 -11.01
N ALA A 668 -38.09 -55.19 -11.89
CA ALA A 668 -37.20 -55.64 -12.94
C ALA A 668 -35.81 -56.01 -12.37
N PRO A 669 -35.05 -56.92 -13.03
CA PRO A 669 -33.73 -57.35 -12.54
C PRO A 669 -32.75 -56.19 -12.28
N ALA A 670 -32.73 -55.18 -13.14
CA ALA A 670 -31.85 -54.02 -12.98
C ALA A 670 -32.15 -53.21 -11.71
N VAL A 671 -33.43 -53.11 -11.32
CA VAL A 671 -33.84 -52.40 -10.08
C VAL A 671 -33.45 -53.21 -8.84
N PHE A 672 -33.48 -54.54 -8.95
CA PHE A 672 -32.98 -55.44 -7.90
C PHE A 672 -31.46 -55.37 -7.75
N GLU A 673 -30.71 -55.34 -8.86
CA GLU A 673 -29.25 -55.17 -8.86
C GLU A 673 -28.83 -53.81 -8.29
N GLU A 674 -29.53 -52.72 -8.64
CA GLU A 674 -29.31 -51.39 -8.06
C GLU A 674 -29.55 -51.38 -6.54
N ALA A 675 -30.59 -52.06 -6.08
CA ALA A 675 -30.89 -52.22 -4.65
C ALA A 675 -29.78 -52.99 -3.90
N LEU A 676 -29.18 -54.01 -4.53
CA LEU A 676 -28.07 -54.78 -3.97
C LEU A 676 -26.78 -53.94 -3.88
N ASP A 677 -26.41 -53.26 -4.96
CA ASP A 677 -25.17 -52.46 -5.02
C ASP A 677 -25.20 -51.28 -4.04
N ALA A 678 -26.39 -50.73 -3.80
CA ALA A 678 -26.58 -49.66 -2.84
C ALA A 678 -26.59 -50.13 -1.37
N GLY A 679 -26.58 -51.44 -1.12
CA GLY A 679 -26.55 -52.02 0.23
C GLY A 679 -27.79 -51.71 1.08
N PHE A 680 -28.92 -51.40 0.44
CA PHE A 680 -30.14 -50.98 1.14
C PHE A 680 -30.90 -52.12 1.82
N PHE A 681 -30.57 -53.38 1.52
CA PHE A 681 -31.28 -54.56 1.99
C PHE A 681 -30.30 -55.55 2.63
N GLU A 682 -30.65 -56.05 3.81
CA GLU A 682 -29.78 -56.93 4.59
C GLU A 682 -30.14 -58.41 4.45
N ARG A 683 -31.38 -58.74 4.05
CA ARG A 683 -31.83 -60.12 3.91
C ARG A 683 -32.45 -60.41 2.55
N ILE A 684 -32.26 -61.64 2.11
CA ILE A 684 -32.93 -62.21 0.96
C ILE A 684 -33.72 -63.43 1.36
N THR A 685 -34.98 -63.47 0.97
CA THR A 685 -35.78 -64.68 0.97
C THR A 685 -35.77 -65.26 -0.44
N TYR A 686 -35.34 -66.51 -0.54
CA TYR A 686 -35.28 -67.24 -1.80
C TYR A 686 -36.08 -68.53 -1.68
N THR A 687 -37.06 -68.71 -2.55
CA THR A 687 -37.84 -69.94 -2.63
C THR A 687 -37.24 -70.81 -3.72
N GLY A 688 -36.39 -71.77 -3.34
CA GLY A 688 -35.59 -72.56 -4.26
C GLY A 688 -36.36 -73.38 -5.30
N TYR A 689 -35.66 -73.59 -6.43
CA TYR A 689 -35.84 -74.46 -7.59
C TYR A 689 -37.23 -75.06 -7.93
N SER A 690 -37.72 -74.71 -9.12
CA SER A 690 -38.74 -75.47 -9.85
C SER A 690 -38.08 -76.44 -10.85
N THR A 691 -38.55 -77.69 -10.91
CA THR A 691 -38.09 -78.69 -11.90
C THR A 691 -38.63 -78.45 -13.32
N ASP A 692 -39.26 -77.30 -13.57
CA ASP A 692 -39.76 -76.88 -14.89
C ASP A 692 -38.63 -76.25 -15.74
N PRO A 693 -38.43 -76.69 -17.00
CA PRO A 693 -37.43 -76.14 -17.92
C PRO A 693 -37.57 -74.63 -18.25
N GLN A 694 -38.64 -73.95 -17.82
CA GLN A 694 -38.79 -72.49 -17.98
C GLN A 694 -38.14 -71.64 -16.86
N HIS A 695 -37.64 -72.25 -15.78
CA HIS A 695 -36.85 -71.64 -14.68
C HIS A 695 -37.17 -70.18 -14.30
N THR A 696 -38.10 -69.97 -13.35
CA THR A 696 -38.19 -68.69 -12.63
C THR A 696 -38.08 -68.95 -11.13
N ASN A 697 -36.91 -68.68 -10.55
CA ASN A 697 -36.77 -68.57 -9.08
C ASN A 697 -37.46 -67.30 -8.61
N THR A 698 -37.83 -67.21 -7.33
CA THR A 698 -38.31 -65.96 -6.74
C THR A 698 -37.35 -65.49 -5.66
N PHE A 699 -36.88 -64.26 -5.81
CA PHE A 699 -36.02 -63.54 -4.89
C PHE A 699 -36.80 -62.38 -4.30
N GLU A 700 -36.85 -62.30 -2.97
CA GLU A 700 -37.43 -61.18 -2.25
C GLU A 700 -36.36 -60.55 -1.36
N LEU A 701 -35.98 -59.31 -1.63
CA LEU A 701 -35.18 -58.52 -0.70
C LEU A 701 -36.10 -57.87 0.31
N THR A 702 -35.76 -58.05 1.59
CA THR A 702 -36.41 -57.39 2.70
C THR A 702 -35.40 -56.58 3.48
N ASN A 703 -35.83 -55.39 3.90
CA ASN A 703 -35.07 -54.48 4.72
C ASN A 703 -35.51 -54.67 6.17
N ASP A 704 -34.81 -55.52 6.90
CA ASP A 704 -35.08 -55.75 8.32
C ASP A 704 -34.61 -54.58 9.22
N ALA A 705 -34.11 -53.47 8.64
CA ALA A 705 -33.81 -52.26 9.41
C ALA A 705 -35.06 -51.62 10.07
N PHE A 706 -36.27 -52.13 9.80
CA PHE A 706 -37.49 -51.78 10.52
C PHE A 706 -38.38 -53.00 10.83
N GLY A 707 -38.13 -53.67 11.97
CA GLY A 707 -39.00 -54.74 12.47
C GLY A 707 -39.07 -54.83 14.00
N ALA A 708 -40.10 -54.20 14.58
CA ALA A 708 -40.73 -54.46 15.88
C ALA A 708 -39.88 -54.40 17.17
N GLY A 709 -39.91 -53.23 17.83
CA GLY A 709 -39.46 -52.98 19.21
C GLY A 709 -39.56 -51.50 19.56
#